data_AF-A0A9Q9UDC0-F1
#
_entry.id   AF-A0A9Q9UDC0-F1
#
_cell.length_a   1.000
_cell.length_b   1.000
_cell.length_c   1.000
_cell.angle_alpha   90.00
_cell.angle_beta   90.00
_cell.angle_gamma   90.00
#
_symmetry.space_group_name_H-M   'P 1'
#
loop_
_entity.id
_entity.type
_entity.pdbx_description
1 polymer ?
#
loop_
_entity_poly.entity_id
_entity_poly.type
_entity_poly.pdbx_seq_one_letter_code
_entity_poly.pdbx_strand_id
1 'polypeptide(L)'
;MDLFDSPRFSHRVETLMQSNRVPGLSIAIIQGDQVKSAGYGFASAKRQEPCTADTLFDIASSSKSLTAAAISLLVEDANFPEVQYDSLMSELLPDDFVMSDELHTNTVTVDDLLGHHTGMPGHDDSYMGIRATEPDDARSITRSLRNLAVTALPRTRYIYCNMMYTVLTHLIEAKSRQSFSTFIQERIFDRLGMTSSSLQPEGAKAKGHDHLLAKGHVWDKKFMSYREFDAVNCPEGQGAGSVISSANDFIKFLSALIDRNGPITEDVYQGLTRPRSERSANHRQRKVGIGRIFYTAGMDLYWQSEYAVFGHSGDITGFGSRFVFLPDLRFGAVVMGNSSGTNSVAAQLFREFITEVVNSDMGRQQLSTGAGRGIPTKPPEVHMHPKSESQKHPTKGVKGKDQKRDITDAKVASQRIMALGAYTGDYWNPGYHNMRVEIKDNGLFIDATDRSMGFTARLKYRRDQSIFDAQVRDAFDTGDEVLMIEFTIDDGKVVRMGMDLEPLIGDLIWFDKAFESLIEVSFCLPGKMTPFIAVLLAVFYATLALGDSCPVITQQLSDPPYENYFYSDCNTDAQVVVTSPLPNSNLSIIGPRLIVAWPAGNSGICTFFQPQDEKNGTLAIALVNSTLGSPLGVVNREEKGSDYPYVGVEGVLSFNSSANLTVSILGSIRNIRDFTEGPSIINPAIQNATNVTRVKNGGVLISRLWLDNVTTTNLWLEPWQNKDISLSIYNDTVGFGAGFYKFSASFNYPQLKQLSPQQVLNNQSQSLAKKEQSEVRSLSFFSYTDKLLAGGWRFLTYFGRDTMISALLLEPVLSARNSSALEAVIGAVLERINRTDGSVCHEETIGDYATLLNLQNGIYSTAPGFTYPMIDTDYFLPVLMDRYFSATPKRVKSLLGTKAGNVDVENRNLTWGNLSYINAQKIMNITAAFEKEQSVKNLIQLKKGELVGQWRDSTYGLANGRIPFDVNCALVPAALYAISNLAKVEGVYPNNSVTRGWDSSAAKRAKIWEDNTLPLFQYNLTAETATSNLKDYLKENTFYKGSTHEDSVANYSSSGKVVDYALAINTTKDEEKIRITHTDTAFRLFLLNSTHDSQLTTFLNATANAILRPFPAGLSTPLGIVVANPAVAGNKVFTANFTNAAYHGTVVWSWQLALMAKGLERQLARCSSSQSKDDDNVPAFCSNTDVYTALKSAYNRLWDIIEDNNERLQSEVWSWSYDSKSGYKFAPLGTLPPPPGLSSGTESNVRQLWSLTFLAVKRNKDFA
;
A
#
# COMPACT_ATOMS: atom_id res chain seq x y z
N MET A 1 -23.14 -29.46 -22.70
CA MET A 1 -24.54 -29.50 -23.19
C MET A 1 -25.26 -30.78 -22.78
N ASP A 2 -24.64 -31.96 -22.91
CA ASP A 2 -25.27 -33.24 -22.51
C ASP A 2 -25.55 -33.35 -21.01
N LEU A 3 -24.70 -32.75 -20.17
CA LEU A 3 -24.94 -32.66 -18.73
C LEU A 3 -26.28 -31.97 -18.42
N PHE A 4 -26.59 -30.86 -19.09
CA PHE A 4 -27.81 -30.07 -18.87
C PHE A 4 -29.08 -30.88 -19.21
N ASP A 5 -29.04 -31.66 -20.29
CA ASP A 5 -30.18 -32.50 -20.71
C ASP A 5 -30.34 -33.77 -19.86
N SER A 6 -29.34 -34.09 -19.04
CA SER A 6 -29.36 -35.35 -18.30
C SER A 6 -30.46 -35.33 -17.22
N PRO A 7 -31.17 -36.46 -16.99
CA PRO A 7 -32.08 -36.60 -15.86
C PRO A 7 -31.39 -36.34 -14.51
N ARG A 8 -30.09 -36.63 -14.43
CA ARG A 8 -29.24 -36.36 -13.26
C ARG A 8 -29.16 -34.87 -12.95
N PHE A 9 -29.04 -34.01 -13.96
CA PHE A 9 -28.98 -32.56 -13.77
C PHE A 9 -30.32 -32.01 -13.31
N SER A 10 -31.42 -32.41 -13.94
CA SER A 10 -32.77 -31.98 -13.50
C SER A 10 -33.05 -32.37 -12.05
N HIS A 11 -32.73 -33.61 -11.66
CA HIS A 11 -32.86 -34.06 -10.28
C HIS A 11 -31.95 -33.30 -9.30
N ARG A 12 -30.74 -32.93 -9.75
CA ARG A 12 -29.80 -32.11 -8.98
C ARG A 12 -30.37 -30.71 -8.72
N VAL A 13 -30.97 -30.07 -9.72
CA VAL A 13 -31.62 -28.75 -9.59
C VAL A 13 -32.77 -28.82 -8.60
N GLU A 14 -33.68 -29.79 -8.73
CA GLU A 14 -34.82 -29.95 -7.82
C GLU A 14 -34.37 -30.17 -6.35
N THR A 15 -33.34 -30.98 -6.14
CA THR A 15 -32.76 -31.23 -4.81
C THR A 15 -32.18 -29.94 -4.21
N LEU A 16 -31.49 -29.15 -5.02
CA LEU A 16 -30.95 -27.86 -4.58
C LEU A 16 -32.06 -26.85 -4.28
N MET A 17 -33.13 -26.82 -5.08
CA MET A 17 -34.29 -25.96 -4.83
C MET A 17 -34.99 -26.31 -3.51
N GLN A 18 -35.22 -27.61 -3.25
CA GLN A 18 -35.84 -28.06 -2.00
C GLN A 18 -34.99 -27.70 -0.77
N SER A 19 -33.68 -27.96 -0.84
CA SER A 19 -32.77 -27.68 0.29
C SER A 19 -32.58 -26.18 0.56
N ASN A 20 -32.72 -25.34 -0.46
CA ASN A 20 -32.57 -23.88 -0.35
C ASN A 20 -33.91 -23.12 -0.31
N ARG A 21 -35.05 -23.83 -0.27
CA ARG A 21 -36.40 -23.23 -0.22
C ARG A 21 -36.66 -22.25 -1.37
N VAL A 22 -36.46 -22.75 -2.59
CA VAL A 22 -36.72 -22.01 -3.83
C VAL A 22 -37.99 -22.58 -4.47
N PRO A 23 -39.10 -21.81 -4.53
CA PRO A 23 -40.34 -22.27 -5.15
C PRO A 23 -40.23 -22.48 -6.66
N GLY A 24 -39.62 -21.53 -7.37
CA GLY A 24 -39.46 -21.52 -8.82
C GLY A 24 -38.11 -20.97 -9.23
N LEU A 25 -37.51 -21.58 -10.25
CA LEU A 25 -36.17 -21.26 -10.73
C LEU A 25 -36.08 -21.48 -12.25
N SER A 26 -35.40 -20.58 -12.93
CA SER A 26 -35.15 -20.58 -14.37
C SER A 26 -33.64 -20.57 -14.63
N ILE A 27 -33.16 -21.35 -15.60
CA ILE A 27 -31.75 -21.48 -15.97
C ILE A 27 -31.61 -21.37 -17.48
N ALA A 28 -30.60 -20.64 -17.95
CA ALA A 28 -30.12 -20.71 -19.33
C ALA A 28 -28.59 -20.80 -19.38
N ILE A 29 -28.06 -21.57 -20.33
CA ILE A 29 -26.63 -21.72 -20.60
C ILE A 29 -26.34 -21.55 -22.10
N ILE A 30 -25.15 -21.04 -22.42
CA ILE A 30 -24.60 -20.94 -23.77
C ILE A 30 -23.21 -21.57 -23.81
N GLN A 31 -22.91 -22.35 -24.84
CA GLN A 31 -21.59 -22.91 -25.13
C GLN A 31 -21.36 -22.90 -26.64
N GLY A 32 -20.42 -22.08 -27.10
CA GLY A 32 -20.34 -21.76 -28.53
C GLY A 32 -21.66 -21.13 -28.99
N ASP A 33 -22.25 -21.66 -30.05
CA ASP A 33 -23.48 -21.09 -30.62
C ASP A 33 -24.76 -21.82 -30.13
N GLN A 34 -24.62 -22.76 -29.19
CA GLN A 34 -25.74 -23.52 -28.65
C GLN A 34 -26.24 -22.88 -27.35
N VAL A 35 -27.55 -22.63 -27.29
CA VAL A 35 -28.26 -22.16 -26.09
C VAL A 35 -29.22 -23.24 -25.61
N LYS A 36 -29.27 -23.47 -24.30
CA LYS A 36 -30.28 -24.32 -23.64
C LYS A 36 -30.84 -23.62 -22.42
N SER A 37 -32.13 -23.83 -22.16
CA SER A 37 -32.79 -23.28 -20.98
C SER A 37 -33.88 -24.19 -20.45
N ALA A 38 -34.20 -24.03 -19.16
CA ALA A 38 -35.20 -24.82 -18.46
C ALA A 38 -35.79 -24.02 -17.29
N GLY A 39 -37.05 -24.30 -16.95
CA GLY A 39 -37.71 -23.83 -15.75
C GLY A 39 -38.09 -24.98 -14.82
N TYR A 40 -38.04 -24.74 -13.52
CA TYR A 40 -38.28 -25.71 -12.46
C TYR A 40 -39.19 -25.10 -11.39
N GLY A 41 -40.12 -25.89 -10.86
CA GLY A 41 -41.02 -25.46 -9.79
C GLY A 41 -42.08 -24.46 -10.26
N PHE A 42 -42.41 -23.47 -9.42
CA PHE A 42 -43.58 -22.60 -9.61
C PHE A 42 -43.24 -21.11 -9.58
N ALA A 43 -43.74 -20.37 -10.57
CA ALA A 43 -43.70 -18.90 -10.61
C ALA A 43 -44.58 -18.27 -9.53
N SER A 44 -45.69 -18.94 -9.17
CA SER A 44 -46.52 -18.68 -7.99
C SER A 44 -46.79 -20.00 -7.26
N ALA A 45 -46.30 -20.14 -6.03
CA ALA A 45 -46.55 -21.33 -5.23
C ALA A 45 -48.02 -21.42 -4.79
N LYS A 46 -48.68 -20.28 -4.59
CA LYS A 46 -50.10 -20.23 -4.23
C LYS A 46 -51.00 -20.71 -5.36
N ARG A 47 -50.71 -20.31 -6.60
CA ARG A 47 -51.48 -20.68 -7.79
C ARG A 47 -50.97 -21.94 -8.50
N GLN A 48 -49.83 -22.46 -8.07
CA GLN A 48 -49.12 -23.57 -8.73
C GLN A 48 -48.86 -23.31 -10.21
N GLU A 49 -48.61 -22.04 -10.57
CA GLU A 49 -48.26 -21.65 -11.93
C GLU A 49 -46.84 -22.15 -12.23
N PRO A 50 -46.61 -22.94 -13.29
CA PRO A 50 -45.30 -23.51 -13.56
C PRO A 50 -44.29 -22.42 -13.90
N CYS A 51 -43.08 -22.55 -13.35
CA CYS A 51 -41.95 -21.71 -13.73
C CYS A 51 -41.35 -22.22 -15.05
N THR A 52 -41.09 -21.32 -15.99
CA THR A 52 -40.48 -21.63 -17.30
C THR A 52 -39.21 -20.81 -17.52
N ALA A 53 -38.50 -21.08 -18.62
CA ALA A 53 -37.34 -20.29 -19.03
C ALA A 53 -37.70 -18.81 -19.33
N ASP A 54 -38.97 -18.53 -19.64
CA ASP A 54 -39.53 -17.22 -19.98
C ASP A 54 -40.22 -16.51 -18.82
N THR A 55 -40.31 -17.14 -17.64
CA THR A 55 -40.80 -16.49 -16.43
C THR A 55 -39.95 -15.26 -16.11
N LEU A 56 -40.62 -14.15 -15.81
CA LEU A 56 -40.02 -12.85 -15.53
C LEU A 56 -39.78 -12.69 -14.03
N PHE A 57 -38.54 -12.36 -13.68
CA PHE A 57 -38.09 -12.12 -12.30
C PHE A 57 -37.52 -10.71 -12.19
N ASP A 58 -37.61 -10.11 -11.01
CA ASP A 58 -36.73 -9.01 -10.63
C ASP A 58 -35.30 -9.55 -10.48
N ILE A 59 -34.39 -9.10 -11.35
CA ILE A 59 -33.02 -9.59 -11.35
C ILE A 59 -32.14 -8.85 -10.34
N ALA A 60 -32.69 -7.91 -9.56
CA ALA A 60 -32.00 -7.18 -8.51
C ALA A 60 -30.64 -6.64 -8.99
N SER A 61 -29.58 -6.78 -8.20
CA SER A 61 -28.25 -6.24 -8.52
C SER A 61 -27.57 -6.78 -9.78
N SER A 62 -28.06 -7.84 -10.42
CA SER A 62 -27.57 -8.20 -11.76
C SER A 62 -27.89 -7.14 -12.81
N SER A 63 -28.86 -6.25 -12.54
CA SER A 63 -29.19 -5.07 -13.35
C SER A 63 -27.99 -4.13 -13.56
N LYS A 64 -27.04 -4.08 -12.60
CA LYS A 64 -25.84 -3.23 -12.68
C LYS A 64 -25.01 -3.48 -13.94
N SER A 65 -24.97 -4.73 -14.42
CA SER A 65 -24.27 -5.08 -15.66
C SER A 65 -24.89 -4.44 -16.91
N LEU A 66 -26.22 -4.28 -16.94
CA LEU A 66 -26.93 -3.62 -18.03
C LEU A 66 -26.81 -2.09 -17.93
N THR A 67 -26.82 -1.54 -16.71
CA THR A 67 -26.55 -0.11 -16.46
C THR A 67 -25.13 0.26 -16.87
N ALA A 68 -24.15 -0.56 -16.53
CA ALA A 68 -22.78 -0.41 -16.98
C ALA A 68 -22.68 -0.44 -18.51
N ALA A 69 -23.40 -1.37 -19.18
CA ALA A 69 -23.44 -1.41 -20.64
C ALA A 69 -24.10 -0.15 -21.24
N ALA A 70 -25.14 0.40 -20.60
CA ALA A 70 -25.76 1.64 -21.04
C ALA A 70 -24.81 2.84 -20.92
N ILE A 71 -24.00 2.91 -19.85
CA ILE A 71 -22.96 3.93 -19.68
C ILE A 71 -21.84 3.75 -20.70
N SER A 72 -21.33 2.53 -20.90
CA SER A 72 -20.32 2.26 -21.93
C SER A 72 -20.81 2.63 -23.32
N LEU A 73 -22.08 2.37 -23.64
CA LEU A 73 -22.69 2.83 -24.90
C LEU A 73 -22.76 4.35 -25.00
N LEU A 74 -22.97 5.06 -23.88
CA LEU A 74 -22.99 6.52 -23.85
C LEU A 74 -21.58 7.11 -24.01
N VAL A 75 -20.56 6.45 -23.43
CA VAL A 75 -19.14 6.84 -23.56
C VAL A 75 -18.65 6.71 -25.01
N GLU A 76 -19.05 5.65 -25.71
CA GLU A 76 -18.68 5.40 -27.11
C GLU A 76 -19.54 6.17 -28.13
N ASP A 77 -20.60 6.84 -27.68
CA ASP A 77 -21.51 7.58 -28.55
C ASP A 77 -20.95 8.98 -28.81
N ALA A 78 -20.52 9.21 -30.06
CA ALA A 78 -19.93 10.48 -30.48
C ALA A 78 -20.84 11.72 -30.28
N ASN A 79 -22.14 11.54 -29.99
CA ASN A 79 -23.04 12.64 -29.63
C ASN A 79 -22.87 13.13 -28.18
N PHE A 80 -22.18 12.37 -27.33
CA PHE A 80 -21.92 12.69 -25.92
C PHE A 80 -20.42 12.65 -25.60
N PRO A 81 -19.57 13.38 -26.36
CA PRO A 81 -18.12 13.30 -26.24
C PRO A 81 -17.61 13.70 -24.85
N GLU A 82 -18.38 14.48 -24.10
CA GLU A 82 -18.03 14.87 -22.73
C GLU A 82 -18.18 13.75 -21.71
N VAL A 83 -18.90 12.67 -22.02
CA VAL A 83 -19.08 11.53 -21.12
C VAL A 83 -17.96 10.53 -21.36
N GLN A 84 -16.86 10.65 -20.61
CA GLN A 84 -15.76 9.68 -20.61
C GLN A 84 -15.65 8.99 -19.25
N TYR A 85 -14.98 7.83 -19.18
CA TYR A 85 -14.82 7.12 -17.90
C TYR A 85 -14.14 7.98 -16.83
N ASP A 86 -13.13 8.77 -17.18
CA ASP A 86 -12.40 9.66 -16.27
C ASP A 86 -13.05 11.05 -16.11
N SER A 87 -14.22 11.29 -16.71
CA SER A 87 -14.96 12.54 -16.56
C SER A 87 -15.49 12.70 -15.15
N LEU A 88 -15.36 13.91 -14.61
CA LEU A 88 -15.82 14.25 -13.27
C LEU A 88 -17.35 14.33 -13.22
N MET A 89 -17.95 13.65 -12.25
CA MET A 89 -19.41 13.63 -12.10
C MET A 89 -19.99 15.02 -11.81
N SER A 90 -19.26 15.86 -11.09
CA SER A 90 -19.64 17.26 -10.82
C SER A 90 -19.57 18.16 -12.06
N GLU A 91 -18.78 17.82 -13.08
CA GLU A 91 -18.80 18.56 -14.35
C GLU A 91 -19.95 18.09 -15.25
N LEU A 92 -20.28 16.80 -15.18
CA LEU A 92 -21.38 16.20 -15.95
C LEU A 92 -22.76 16.57 -15.39
N LEU A 93 -22.86 16.75 -14.06
CA LEU A 93 -24.10 17.04 -13.32
C LEU A 93 -23.90 18.16 -12.28
N PRO A 94 -23.51 19.39 -12.67
CA PRO A 94 -23.03 20.43 -11.74
C PRO A 94 -24.04 20.90 -10.69
N ASP A 95 -25.34 20.89 -11.01
CA ASP A 95 -26.38 21.31 -10.06
C ASP A 95 -26.82 20.19 -9.11
N ASP A 96 -26.57 18.93 -9.50
CA ASP A 96 -27.18 17.76 -8.89
C ASP A 96 -26.16 16.91 -8.12
N PHE A 97 -24.98 16.62 -8.69
CA PHE A 97 -23.95 15.80 -8.08
C PHE A 97 -23.05 16.61 -7.14
N VAL A 98 -23.38 16.55 -5.86
CA VAL A 98 -22.59 17.13 -4.76
C VAL A 98 -22.54 16.08 -3.66
N MET A 99 -21.33 15.78 -3.16
CA MET A 99 -21.11 14.87 -2.04
C MET A 99 -20.85 15.67 -0.75
N SER A 100 -20.84 15.01 0.41
CA SER A 100 -20.73 15.67 1.72
C SER A 100 -19.50 16.57 1.91
N ASP A 101 -18.45 16.37 1.11
CA ASP A 101 -17.25 17.19 1.12
C ASP A 101 -16.78 17.57 -0.30
N GLU A 102 -15.99 18.63 -0.37
CA GLU A 102 -15.49 19.19 -1.62
C GLU A 102 -14.51 18.25 -2.34
N LEU A 103 -13.74 17.44 -1.61
CA LEU A 103 -12.78 16.53 -2.23
C LEU A 103 -13.52 15.48 -3.06
N HIS A 104 -14.51 14.80 -2.47
CA HIS A 104 -15.32 13.81 -3.18
C HIS A 104 -16.10 14.44 -4.34
N THR A 105 -16.72 15.61 -4.10
CA THR A 105 -17.44 16.35 -5.14
C THR A 105 -16.56 16.65 -6.35
N ASN A 106 -15.31 17.04 -6.14
CA ASN A 106 -14.41 17.50 -7.21
C ASN A 106 -13.49 16.41 -7.79
N THR A 107 -13.56 15.17 -7.32
CA THR A 107 -12.61 14.12 -7.77
C THR A 107 -13.25 12.82 -8.22
N VAL A 108 -14.52 12.57 -7.87
CA VAL A 108 -15.25 11.36 -8.25
C VAL A 108 -15.61 11.40 -9.74
N THR A 109 -15.23 10.34 -10.46
CA THR A 109 -15.43 10.16 -11.90
C THR A 109 -16.48 9.10 -12.23
N VAL A 110 -16.91 9.03 -13.49
CA VAL A 110 -17.79 7.95 -13.99
C VAL A 110 -17.20 6.57 -13.67
N ASP A 111 -15.88 6.39 -13.80
CA ASP A 111 -15.19 5.12 -13.54
C ASP A 111 -15.22 4.73 -12.06
N ASP A 112 -15.16 5.72 -11.15
CA ASP A 112 -15.23 5.48 -9.71
C ASP A 112 -16.62 4.98 -9.29
N LEU A 113 -17.68 5.47 -9.93
CA LEU A 113 -19.07 4.99 -9.73
C LEU A 113 -19.21 3.54 -10.23
N LEU A 114 -18.73 3.26 -11.45
CA LEU A 114 -18.77 1.91 -12.03
C LEU A 114 -17.96 0.91 -11.20
N GLY A 115 -16.84 1.34 -10.62
CA GLY A 115 -15.91 0.52 -9.85
C GLY A 115 -16.15 0.44 -8.34
N HIS A 116 -17.24 1.02 -7.79
CA HIS A 116 -17.46 1.07 -6.32
C HIS A 116 -16.27 1.65 -5.54
N HIS A 117 -15.63 2.67 -6.11
CA HIS A 117 -14.40 3.29 -5.60
C HIS A 117 -14.59 4.75 -5.21
N THR A 118 -15.84 5.17 -4.97
CA THR A 118 -16.17 6.54 -4.57
C THR A 118 -15.86 6.84 -3.10
N GLY A 119 -15.73 5.83 -2.24
CA GLY A 119 -15.61 6.03 -0.79
C GLY A 119 -16.94 6.17 -0.05
N MET A 120 -18.05 6.22 -0.79
CA MET A 120 -19.42 6.29 -0.27
C MET A 120 -19.91 4.89 0.17
N PRO A 121 -20.40 4.72 1.39
CA PRO A 121 -21.06 3.47 1.80
C PRO A 121 -22.50 3.40 1.25
N GLY A 122 -23.21 2.32 1.55
CA GLY A 122 -24.51 2.05 0.92
C GLY A 122 -25.59 3.07 1.27
N HIS A 123 -25.69 3.43 2.56
CA HIS A 123 -26.78 4.24 3.10
C HIS A 123 -28.17 3.73 2.67
N ASP A 124 -28.33 2.41 2.50
CA ASP A 124 -29.58 1.79 2.00
C ASP A 124 -30.77 2.02 2.95
N ASP A 125 -30.51 2.37 4.23
CA ASP A 125 -31.54 2.79 5.19
C ASP A 125 -32.02 4.27 5.04
N SER A 126 -31.52 5.00 4.02
CA SER A 126 -31.89 6.40 3.74
C SER A 126 -32.82 6.62 2.53
N TYR A 127 -32.83 5.71 1.55
CA TYR A 127 -33.72 5.67 0.35
C TYR A 127 -34.27 4.23 0.04
N MET A 128 -35.29 4.05 -0.82
CA MET A 128 -35.99 2.77 -1.12
C MET A 128 -37.20 2.45 -0.24
N GLY A 129 -38.14 3.39 -0.14
CA GLY A 129 -39.29 3.29 0.75
C GLY A 129 -40.51 2.63 0.11
N ILE A 130 -40.77 1.36 0.44
CA ILE A 130 -41.88 0.61 -0.18
C ILE A 130 -43.29 1.14 0.19
N ARG A 131 -43.39 1.97 1.24
CA ARG A 131 -44.63 2.68 1.62
C ARG A 131 -44.51 4.20 1.50
N ALA A 132 -43.45 4.70 0.85
CA ALA A 132 -43.31 6.12 0.58
C ALA A 132 -44.51 6.61 -0.23
N THR A 133 -45.13 7.71 0.22
CA THR A 133 -46.25 8.31 -0.52
C THR A 133 -45.75 8.94 -1.83
N GLU A 134 -44.53 9.51 -1.78
CA GLU A 134 -43.80 10.07 -2.91
C GLU A 134 -42.40 9.43 -2.90
N PRO A 135 -42.16 8.36 -3.69
CA PRO A 135 -40.86 7.72 -3.76
C PRO A 135 -39.84 8.64 -4.44
N ASP A 136 -38.58 8.50 -4.04
CA ASP A 136 -37.46 9.22 -4.64
C ASP A 136 -37.23 8.80 -6.11
N ASP A 137 -36.64 9.70 -6.89
CA ASP A 137 -36.19 9.43 -8.25
C ASP A 137 -34.66 9.50 -8.35
N ALA A 138 -34.08 9.12 -9.49
CA ALA A 138 -32.63 9.09 -9.63
C ALA A 138 -31.96 10.47 -9.40
N ARG A 139 -32.68 11.56 -9.65
CA ARG A 139 -32.20 12.92 -9.42
C ARG A 139 -32.23 13.29 -7.94
N SER A 140 -33.31 12.97 -7.22
CA SER A 140 -33.39 13.22 -5.78
C SER A 140 -32.35 12.39 -5.02
N ILE A 141 -32.11 11.13 -5.42
CA ILE A 141 -31.03 10.31 -4.90
C ILE A 141 -29.65 10.92 -5.19
N THR A 142 -29.41 11.40 -6.41
CA THR A 142 -28.14 12.08 -6.72
C THR A 142 -27.91 13.30 -5.83
N ARG A 143 -28.98 14.05 -5.56
CA ARG A 143 -28.90 15.25 -4.71
C ARG A 143 -28.75 14.94 -3.23
N SER A 144 -29.25 13.81 -2.75
CA SER A 144 -29.17 13.44 -1.33
C SER A 144 -27.74 13.12 -0.87
N LEU A 145 -26.84 12.76 -1.80
CA LEU A 145 -25.42 12.49 -1.53
C LEU A 145 -24.71 13.58 -0.72
N ARG A 146 -25.12 14.85 -0.87
CA ARG A 146 -24.54 15.99 -0.12
C ARG A 146 -24.81 15.94 1.39
N ASN A 147 -25.77 15.12 1.81
CA ASN A 147 -26.22 14.99 3.20
C ASN A 147 -25.76 13.67 3.85
N LEU A 148 -24.97 12.86 3.14
CA LEU A 148 -24.60 11.51 3.57
C LEU A 148 -23.07 11.39 3.66
N ALA A 149 -22.59 10.81 4.75
CA ALA A 149 -21.16 10.81 5.06
C ALA A 149 -20.38 9.73 4.30
N VAL A 150 -19.22 10.12 3.79
CA VAL A 150 -18.23 9.22 3.16
C VAL A 150 -17.36 8.51 4.21
N THR A 151 -16.84 7.33 3.87
CA THR A 151 -16.10 6.46 4.82
C THR A 151 -14.68 6.10 4.37
N ALA A 152 -14.30 6.55 3.18
CA ALA A 152 -12.95 6.41 2.65
C ALA A 152 -12.71 7.48 1.60
N LEU A 153 -11.45 7.82 1.31
CA LEU A 153 -11.14 8.66 0.16
C LEU A 153 -11.42 7.88 -1.14
N PRO A 154 -11.74 8.56 -2.26
CA PRO A 154 -11.93 7.89 -3.54
C PRO A 154 -10.70 7.03 -3.88
N ARG A 155 -10.95 5.86 -4.48
CA ARG A 155 -9.94 4.90 -4.99
C ARG A 155 -9.06 4.21 -3.95
N THR A 156 -9.33 4.40 -2.66
CA THR A 156 -8.54 3.75 -1.59
C THR A 156 -9.00 2.34 -1.23
N ARG A 157 -10.29 2.01 -1.46
CA ARG A 157 -10.85 0.66 -1.28
C ARG A 157 -12.20 0.50 -1.97
N TYR A 158 -12.54 -0.75 -2.27
CA TYR A 158 -13.87 -1.17 -2.73
C TYR A 158 -14.92 -1.03 -1.63
N ILE A 159 -15.96 -0.25 -1.88
CA ILE A 159 -17.16 -0.13 -1.03
C ILE A 159 -18.39 -0.20 -1.93
N TYR A 160 -19.14 -1.30 -1.84
CA TYR A 160 -20.35 -1.48 -2.63
C TYR A 160 -21.40 -0.43 -2.27
N CYS A 161 -21.81 0.37 -3.26
CA CYS A 161 -22.79 1.43 -3.07
C CYS A 161 -23.84 1.39 -4.19
N ASN A 162 -25.09 1.13 -3.83
CA ASN A 162 -26.21 1.08 -4.77
C ASN A 162 -26.54 2.47 -5.34
N MET A 163 -26.54 3.51 -4.49
CA MET A 163 -26.84 4.89 -4.92
C MET A 163 -25.99 5.34 -6.10
N MET A 164 -24.71 4.96 -6.15
CA MET A 164 -23.81 5.32 -7.26
C MET A 164 -24.27 4.77 -8.61
N TYR A 165 -24.93 3.61 -8.64
CA TYR A 165 -25.54 3.08 -9.86
C TYR A 165 -26.86 3.78 -10.21
N THR A 166 -27.61 4.25 -9.21
CA THR A 166 -28.76 5.14 -9.46
C THR A 166 -28.30 6.46 -10.07
N VAL A 167 -27.19 7.06 -9.59
CA VAL A 167 -26.61 8.28 -10.17
C VAL A 167 -26.23 8.08 -11.65
N LEU A 168 -25.70 6.92 -12.02
CA LEU A 168 -25.41 6.63 -13.43
C LEU A 168 -26.67 6.66 -14.32
N THR A 169 -27.83 6.29 -13.79
CA THR A 169 -29.09 6.44 -14.55
C THR A 169 -29.49 7.90 -14.72
N HIS A 170 -29.31 8.73 -13.68
CA HIS A 170 -29.55 10.17 -13.78
C HIS A 170 -28.60 10.84 -14.78
N LEU A 171 -27.34 10.39 -14.84
CA LEU A 171 -26.40 10.83 -15.87
C LEU A 171 -26.94 10.54 -17.29
N ILE A 172 -27.44 9.33 -17.52
CA ILE A 172 -28.05 8.96 -18.82
C ILE A 172 -29.25 9.87 -19.11
N GLU A 173 -30.14 10.07 -18.14
CA GLU A 173 -31.36 10.87 -18.31
C GLU A 173 -31.04 12.34 -18.61
N ALA A 174 -30.10 12.92 -17.87
CA ALA A 174 -29.67 14.29 -18.04
C ALA A 174 -28.99 14.53 -19.40
N LYS A 175 -28.14 13.58 -19.84
CA LYS A 175 -27.37 13.72 -21.09
C LYS A 175 -28.19 13.38 -22.33
N SER A 176 -28.89 12.24 -22.32
CA SER A 176 -29.68 11.79 -23.47
C SER A 176 -31.03 12.49 -23.61
N ARG A 177 -31.55 13.09 -22.53
CA ARG A 177 -32.93 13.60 -22.42
C ARG A 177 -34.01 12.54 -22.63
N GLN A 178 -33.66 11.27 -22.51
CA GLN A 178 -34.57 10.13 -22.49
C GLN A 178 -34.65 9.58 -21.07
N SER A 179 -35.79 8.99 -20.69
CA SER A 179 -35.84 8.23 -19.43
C SER A 179 -34.87 7.04 -19.50
N PHE A 180 -34.32 6.61 -18.36
CA PHE A 180 -33.45 5.43 -18.34
C PHE A 180 -34.14 4.19 -18.91
N SER A 181 -35.44 4.03 -18.62
CA SER A 181 -36.30 2.96 -19.17
C SER A 181 -36.34 2.97 -20.70
N THR A 182 -36.50 4.14 -21.32
CA THR A 182 -36.48 4.29 -22.78
C THR A 182 -35.10 3.99 -23.35
N PHE A 183 -34.05 4.54 -22.74
CA PHE A 183 -32.68 4.37 -23.22
C PHE A 183 -32.26 2.89 -23.22
N ILE A 184 -32.47 2.17 -22.11
CA ILE A 184 -32.10 0.76 -22.01
C ILE A 184 -32.96 -0.12 -22.94
N GLN A 185 -34.23 0.24 -23.16
CA GLN A 185 -35.10 -0.44 -24.11
C GLN A 185 -34.54 -0.34 -25.53
N GLU A 186 -34.29 0.87 -26.02
CA GLU A 186 -33.88 1.13 -27.40
C GLU A 186 -32.45 0.69 -27.70
N ARG A 187 -31.54 0.88 -26.74
CA ARG A 187 -30.09 0.71 -26.95
C ARG A 187 -29.60 -0.70 -26.63
N ILE A 188 -30.28 -1.42 -25.74
CA ILE A 188 -29.87 -2.76 -25.31
C ILE A 188 -30.97 -3.79 -25.62
N PHE A 189 -32.16 -3.64 -25.05
CA PHE A 189 -33.17 -4.71 -25.12
C PHE A 189 -33.64 -4.99 -26.55
N ASP A 190 -34.00 -3.95 -27.31
CA ASP A 190 -34.46 -4.10 -28.69
C ASP A 190 -33.34 -4.59 -29.61
N ARG A 191 -32.11 -4.12 -29.38
CA ARG A 191 -30.93 -4.48 -30.19
C ARG A 191 -30.50 -5.93 -30.00
N LEU A 192 -30.74 -6.48 -28.82
CA LEU A 192 -30.43 -7.87 -28.48
C LEU A 192 -31.64 -8.80 -28.58
N GLY A 193 -32.81 -8.27 -28.93
CA GLY A 193 -34.06 -9.05 -28.99
C GLY A 193 -34.52 -9.55 -27.62
N MET A 194 -34.23 -8.83 -26.55
CA MET A 194 -34.69 -9.08 -25.18
C MET A 194 -36.11 -8.54 -24.99
N THR A 195 -37.07 -9.09 -25.74
CA THR A 195 -38.40 -8.51 -25.92
C THR A 195 -39.24 -8.47 -24.64
N SER A 196 -38.96 -9.38 -23.70
CA SER A 196 -39.70 -9.51 -22.45
C SER A 196 -39.06 -8.77 -21.29
N SER A 197 -37.80 -8.36 -21.41
CA SER A 197 -37.11 -7.53 -20.41
C SER A 197 -37.68 -6.11 -20.34
N SER A 198 -37.76 -5.54 -19.14
CA SER A 198 -38.18 -4.14 -18.91
C SER A 198 -37.54 -3.56 -17.66
N LEU A 199 -37.49 -2.24 -17.54
CA LEU A 199 -37.29 -1.59 -16.25
C LEU A 199 -38.62 -1.58 -15.49
N GLN A 200 -38.59 -1.99 -14.22
CA GLN A 200 -39.72 -2.14 -13.31
C GLN A 200 -40.79 -3.18 -13.72
N PRO A 201 -41.59 -3.71 -12.77
CA PRO A 201 -42.71 -4.61 -13.09
C PRO A 201 -43.80 -3.93 -13.95
N GLU A 202 -44.00 -2.63 -13.80
CA GLU A 202 -44.95 -1.85 -14.60
C GLU A 202 -44.56 -1.81 -16.07
N GLY A 203 -43.27 -1.83 -16.40
CA GLY A 203 -42.79 -1.95 -17.77
C GLY A 203 -43.19 -3.28 -18.41
N ALA A 204 -43.13 -4.39 -17.65
CA ALA A 204 -43.54 -5.70 -18.13
C ALA A 204 -45.06 -5.77 -18.31
N LYS A 205 -45.83 -5.18 -17.38
CA LYS A 205 -47.30 -5.06 -17.49
C LYS A 205 -47.69 -4.23 -18.72
N ALA A 206 -47.00 -3.12 -18.98
CA ALA A 206 -47.24 -2.27 -20.15
C ALA A 206 -46.99 -3.00 -21.48
N LYS A 207 -46.08 -4.00 -21.49
CA LYS A 207 -45.84 -4.91 -22.61
C LYS A 207 -46.85 -6.07 -22.71
N GLY A 208 -47.80 -6.19 -21.77
CA GLY A 208 -48.74 -7.31 -21.72
C GLY A 208 -48.19 -8.59 -21.10
N HIS A 209 -47.05 -8.51 -20.42
CA HIS A 209 -46.35 -9.67 -19.83
C HIS A 209 -46.69 -9.91 -18.34
N ASP A 210 -47.80 -9.38 -17.84
CA ASP A 210 -48.23 -9.56 -16.45
C ASP A 210 -48.34 -11.04 -16.05
N HIS A 211 -48.82 -11.89 -16.97
CA HIS A 211 -48.94 -13.33 -16.77
C HIS A 211 -47.60 -14.08 -16.69
N LEU A 212 -46.48 -13.45 -17.09
CA LEU A 212 -45.14 -14.01 -16.99
C LEU A 212 -44.42 -13.59 -15.70
N LEU A 213 -44.92 -12.58 -14.99
CA LEU A 213 -44.31 -12.09 -13.74
C LEU A 213 -44.41 -13.14 -12.63
N ALA A 214 -43.25 -13.57 -12.14
CA ALA A 214 -43.17 -14.38 -10.94
C ALA A 214 -43.60 -13.57 -9.71
N LYS A 215 -44.17 -14.28 -8.73
CA LYS A 215 -44.42 -13.73 -7.40
C LYS A 215 -43.19 -13.91 -6.52
N GLY A 216 -42.85 -12.91 -5.72
CA GLY A 216 -41.76 -13.02 -4.75
C GLY A 216 -42.18 -13.91 -3.58
N HIS A 217 -41.27 -14.74 -3.07
CA HIS A 217 -41.56 -15.61 -1.94
C HIS A 217 -40.55 -15.45 -0.79
N VAL A 218 -41.08 -15.31 0.42
CA VAL A 218 -40.30 -15.41 1.66
C VAL A 218 -40.81 -16.56 2.50
N TRP A 219 -39.89 -17.34 3.06
CA TRP A 219 -40.24 -18.47 3.93
C TRP A 219 -40.64 -17.99 5.33
N ASP A 220 -41.90 -18.21 5.69
CA ASP A 220 -42.40 -17.98 7.04
C ASP A 220 -42.07 -19.17 7.93
N LYS A 221 -41.13 -18.99 8.86
CA LYS A 221 -40.71 -20.06 9.79
C LYS A 221 -41.79 -20.44 10.80
N LYS A 222 -42.72 -19.54 11.11
CA LYS A 222 -43.79 -19.79 12.08
C LYS A 222 -44.87 -20.68 11.47
N PHE A 223 -45.23 -20.40 10.23
CA PHE A 223 -46.27 -21.16 9.52
C PHE A 223 -45.73 -22.26 8.61
N MET A 224 -44.40 -22.42 8.55
CA MET A 224 -43.71 -23.40 7.69
C MET A 224 -44.23 -23.39 6.24
N SER A 225 -44.46 -22.19 5.72
CA SER A 225 -45.05 -21.95 4.40
C SER A 225 -44.44 -20.69 3.77
N TYR A 226 -44.62 -20.53 2.46
CA TYR A 226 -44.19 -19.31 1.77
C TYR A 226 -45.26 -18.22 1.90
N ARG A 227 -44.80 -17.00 2.20
CA ARG A 227 -45.56 -15.78 1.98
C ARG A 227 -45.24 -15.27 0.58
N GLU A 228 -46.28 -15.08 -0.21
CA GLU A 228 -46.21 -14.64 -1.61
C GLU A 228 -46.59 -13.15 -1.70
N PHE A 229 -45.89 -12.38 -2.54
CA PHE A 229 -46.18 -10.97 -2.81
C PHE A 229 -45.77 -10.56 -4.22
N ASP A 230 -46.25 -9.39 -4.65
CA ASP A 230 -45.97 -8.82 -5.96
C ASP A 230 -44.66 -8.04 -5.92
N ALA A 231 -43.88 -8.12 -7.01
CA ALA A 231 -42.80 -7.16 -7.22
C ALA A 231 -43.38 -5.75 -7.34
N VAL A 232 -42.71 -4.77 -6.74
CA VAL A 232 -43.15 -3.37 -6.67
C VAL A 232 -42.17 -2.48 -7.43
N ASN A 233 -42.67 -1.33 -7.91
CA ASN A 233 -41.83 -0.26 -8.42
C ASN A 233 -40.82 0.20 -7.36
N CYS A 234 -39.57 0.39 -7.77
CA CYS A 234 -38.52 1.01 -6.98
C CYS A 234 -37.71 1.95 -7.88
N PRO A 235 -38.24 3.15 -8.22
CA PRO A 235 -37.56 4.13 -9.05
C PRO A 235 -36.22 4.60 -8.47
N GLU A 236 -36.11 4.72 -7.15
CA GLU A 236 -34.89 5.13 -6.46
C GLU A 236 -33.77 4.06 -6.48
N GLY A 237 -34.14 2.80 -6.74
CA GLY A 237 -33.22 1.69 -6.96
C GLY A 237 -32.89 1.42 -8.43
N GLN A 238 -33.40 2.23 -9.37
CA GLN A 238 -33.13 2.01 -10.78
C GLN A 238 -31.63 2.06 -11.08
N GLY A 239 -31.16 1.20 -11.98
CA GLY A 239 -29.76 1.09 -12.34
C GLY A 239 -28.94 0.23 -11.37
N ALA A 240 -29.19 0.35 -10.07
CA ALA A 240 -28.70 -0.57 -9.06
C ALA A 240 -29.46 -1.91 -9.09
N GLY A 241 -30.75 -1.87 -9.41
CA GLY A 241 -31.67 -3.00 -9.50
C GLY A 241 -32.85 -2.73 -10.44
N SER A 242 -33.98 -3.38 -10.16
CA SER A 242 -35.28 -3.10 -10.79
C SER A 242 -35.41 -3.43 -12.28
N VAL A 243 -34.46 -4.16 -12.90
CA VAL A 243 -34.71 -4.78 -14.21
C VAL A 243 -35.51 -6.07 -14.02
N ILE A 244 -36.58 -6.20 -14.79
CA ILE A 244 -37.36 -7.44 -14.90
C ILE A 244 -36.89 -8.18 -16.14
N SER A 245 -36.52 -9.46 -16.00
CA SER A 245 -36.02 -10.25 -17.13
C SER A 245 -36.29 -11.75 -16.97
N SER A 246 -36.11 -12.49 -18.06
CA SER A 246 -36.14 -13.96 -18.09
C SER A 246 -34.74 -14.52 -18.34
N ALA A 247 -34.54 -15.82 -18.08
CA ALA A 247 -33.27 -16.47 -18.42
C ALA A 247 -33.03 -16.49 -19.94
N ASN A 248 -34.10 -16.65 -20.72
CA ASN A 248 -34.06 -16.63 -22.19
C ASN A 248 -33.70 -15.27 -22.78
N ASP A 249 -34.07 -14.16 -22.13
CA ASP A 249 -33.65 -12.83 -22.58
C ASP A 249 -32.24 -12.49 -22.09
N PHE A 250 -31.93 -12.75 -20.82
CA PHE A 250 -30.62 -12.38 -20.28
C PHE A 250 -29.45 -13.17 -20.90
N ILE A 251 -29.68 -14.42 -21.34
CA ILE A 251 -28.65 -15.20 -22.04
C ILE A 251 -28.25 -14.56 -23.40
N LYS A 252 -29.14 -13.75 -24.02
CA LYS A 252 -28.82 -12.98 -25.24
C LYS A 252 -27.80 -11.88 -24.95
N PHE A 253 -27.92 -11.22 -23.79
CA PHE A 253 -26.90 -10.27 -23.31
C PHE A 253 -25.55 -10.94 -23.05
N LEU A 254 -25.54 -12.12 -22.42
CA LEU A 254 -24.30 -12.89 -22.24
C LEU A 254 -23.69 -13.33 -23.57
N SER A 255 -24.51 -13.76 -24.54
CA SER A 255 -24.05 -14.09 -25.90
C SER A 255 -23.37 -12.88 -26.54
N ALA A 256 -23.97 -11.69 -26.44
CA ALA A 256 -23.40 -10.46 -26.98
C ALA A 256 -22.07 -10.07 -26.32
N LEU A 257 -21.90 -10.29 -25.01
CA LEU A 257 -20.63 -10.10 -24.31
C LEU A 257 -19.56 -11.10 -24.75
N ILE A 258 -19.92 -12.37 -24.92
CA ILE A 258 -19.00 -13.44 -25.35
C ILE A 258 -18.53 -13.21 -26.79
N ASP A 259 -19.45 -12.86 -27.68
CA ASP A 259 -19.21 -12.74 -29.11
C ASP A 259 -18.82 -11.33 -29.56
N ARG A 260 -18.96 -10.33 -28.67
CA ARG A 260 -18.70 -8.91 -28.94
C ARG A 260 -19.49 -8.43 -30.15
N ASN A 261 -20.80 -8.62 -30.07
CA ASN A 261 -21.72 -8.35 -31.17
C ASN A 261 -22.91 -7.47 -30.76
N GLY A 262 -23.62 -6.98 -31.76
CA GLY A 262 -24.74 -6.06 -31.57
C GLY A 262 -24.26 -4.73 -30.95
N PRO A 263 -24.89 -4.24 -29.86
CA PRO A 263 -24.45 -3.03 -29.17
C PRO A 263 -23.14 -3.20 -28.39
N ILE A 264 -22.64 -4.43 -28.20
CA ILE A 264 -21.39 -4.69 -27.47
C ILE A 264 -20.23 -4.75 -28.48
N THR A 265 -19.64 -3.60 -28.80
CA THR A 265 -18.40 -3.54 -29.60
C THR A 265 -17.19 -3.99 -28.78
N GLU A 266 -16.01 -4.12 -29.41
CA GLU A 266 -14.76 -4.39 -28.68
C GLU A 266 -14.50 -3.30 -27.62
N ASP A 267 -14.68 -2.02 -27.96
CA ASP A 267 -14.45 -0.92 -27.02
C ASP A 267 -15.44 -0.93 -25.84
N VAL A 268 -16.73 -1.19 -26.12
CA VAL A 268 -17.74 -1.40 -25.07
C VAL A 268 -17.36 -2.59 -24.19
N TYR A 269 -16.92 -3.71 -24.78
CA TYR A 269 -16.49 -4.90 -24.04
C TYR A 269 -15.26 -4.62 -23.15
N GLN A 270 -14.25 -3.92 -23.66
CA GLN A 270 -13.06 -3.54 -22.88
C GLN A 270 -13.44 -2.60 -21.74
N GLY A 271 -14.32 -1.63 -22.01
CA GLY A 271 -14.90 -0.77 -20.99
C GLY A 271 -15.59 -1.57 -19.87
N LEU A 272 -16.37 -2.59 -20.23
CA LEU A 272 -17.11 -3.42 -19.28
C LEU A 272 -16.21 -4.37 -18.46
N THR A 273 -15.17 -4.93 -19.07
CA THR A 273 -14.34 -6.00 -18.48
C THR A 273 -13.03 -5.52 -17.85
N ARG A 274 -12.67 -4.24 -18.01
CA ARG A 274 -11.51 -3.64 -17.34
C ARG A 274 -11.62 -3.76 -15.80
N PRO A 275 -10.62 -4.35 -15.11
CA PRO A 275 -10.56 -4.33 -13.64
C PRO A 275 -10.45 -2.89 -13.13
N ARG A 276 -11.31 -2.51 -12.17
CA ARG A 276 -11.36 -1.15 -11.58
C ARG A 276 -10.98 -1.13 -10.11
N SER A 277 -11.40 -2.15 -9.38
CA SER A 277 -11.25 -2.23 -7.93
C SER A 277 -10.96 -3.63 -7.46
N GLU A 278 -10.11 -3.78 -6.45
CA GLU A 278 -9.97 -5.07 -5.76
C GLU A 278 -11.05 -5.20 -4.68
N ARG A 279 -11.95 -6.16 -4.83
CA ARG A 279 -12.97 -6.47 -3.82
C ARG A 279 -12.26 -7.22 -2.71
N SER A 280 -11.81 -6.49 -1.68
CA SER A 280 -11.06 -7.03 -0.55
C SER A 280 -11.83 -8.20 0.07
N ALA A 281 -11.38 -9.42 -0.24
CA ALA A 281 -11.99 -10.62 0.29
C ALA A 281 -11.61 -10.72 1.77
N ASN A 282 -12.59 -10.61 2.67
CA ASN A 282 -12.48 -11.19 4.00
C ASN A 282 -11.87 -12.60 3.84
N HIS A 283 -10.75 -12.90 4.50
CA HIS A 283 -10.03 -14.19 4.35
C HIS A 283 -10.89 -15.44 4.60
N ARG A 284 -12.09 -15.29 5.19
CA ARG A 284 -13.10 -16.35 5.38
C ARG A 284 -13.87 -16.74 4.11
N GLN A 285 -13.82 -15.95 3.02
CA GLN A 285 -14.55 -16.24 1.78
C GLN A 285 -13.68 -16.82 0.65
N ARG A 286 -12.36 -16.93 0.83
CA ARG A 286 -11.47 -17.61 -0.12
C ARG A 286 -11.68 -19.13 -0.03
N LYS A 287 -12.71 -19.64 -0.70
CA LYS A 287 -12.82 -21.07 -0.97
C LYS A 287 -11.63 -21.48 -1.84
N VAL A 288 -11.00 -22.61 -1.49
CA VAL A 288 -9.86 -23.22 -2.20
C VAL A 288 -10.09 -23.19 -3.71
N GLY A 289 -9.18 -22.54 -4.46
CA GLY A 289 -9.15 -22.57 -5.93
C GLY A 289 -9.64 -21.32 -6.68
N ILE A 290 -10.12 -20.27 -6.00
CA ILE A 290 -10.52 -19.00 -6.62
C ILE A 290 -9.48 -17.92 -6.25
N GLY A 291 -8.92 -17.23 -7.26
CA GLY A 291 -7.90 -16.18 -7.10
C GLY A 291 -8.42 -14.88 -6.47
N ARG A 292 -7.69 -13.78 -6.65
CA ARG A 292 -8.18 -12.44 -6.26
C ARG A 292 -9.46 -12.12 -7.04
N ILE A 293 -10.40 -11.42 -6.38
CA ILE A 293 -11.66 -10.97 -6.99
C ILE A 293 -11.54 -9.46 -7.19
N PHE A 294 -11.65 -9.04 -8.43
CA PHE A 294 -11.77 -7.64 -8.82
C PHE A 294 -13.22 -7.33 -9.14
N TYR A 295 -13.59 -6.06 -9.13
CA TYR A 295 -14.82 -5.55 -9.73
C TYR A 295 -14.46 -4.81 -11.01
N THR A 296 -15.24 -5.04 -12.05
CA THR A 296 -15.19 -4.31 -13.33
C THR A 296 -16.41 -3.38 -13.41
N ALA A 297 -16.86 -2.94 -14.58
CA ALA A 297 -18.10 -2.18 -14.65
C ALA A 297 -19.31 -3.10 -14.47
N GLY A 298 -19.88 -3.13 -13.26
CA GLY A 298 -21.11 -3.85 -12.92
C GLY A 298 -20.95 -5.36 -12.73
N MET A 299 -19.72 -5.89 -12.64
CA MET A 299 -19.44 -7.33 -12.56
C MET A 299 -18.23 -7.62 -11.66
N ASP A 300 -18.23 -8.77 -10.99
CA ASP A 300 -17.04 -9.37 -10.40
C ASP A 300 -16.19 -10.05 -11.50
N LEU A 301 -14.86 -10.01 -11.34
CA LEU A 301 -13.86 -10.70 -12.14
C LEU A 301 -12.95 -11.52 -11.23
N TYR A 302 -12.78 -12.80 -11.55
CA TYR A 302 -11.77 -13.66 -10.97
C TYR A 302 -11.24 -14.65 -12.01
N TRP A 303 -10.18 -15.39 -11.67
CA TRP A 303 -9.65 -16.42 -12.55
C TRP A 303 -9.88 -17.82 -11.96
N GLN A 304 -10.27 -18.74 -12.84
CA GLN A 304 -10.28 -20.17 -12.60
C GLN A 304 -9.27 -20.80 -13.56
N SER A 305 -8.13 -21.24 -13.02
CA SER A 305 -6.93 -21.55 -13.82
C SER A 305 -6.49 -20.31 -14.61
N GLU A 306 -6.25 -20.41 -15.92
CA GLU A 306 -5.93 -19.30 -16.82
C GLU A 306 -7.14 -18.50 -17.31
N TYR A 307 -8.37 -18.99 -17.12
CA TYR A 307 -9.58 -18.40 -17.70
C TYR A 307 -10.18 -17.32 -16.80
N ALA A 308 -10.44 -16.15 -17.39
CA ALA A 308 -11.19 -15.08 -16.75
C ALA A 308 -12.68 -15.44 -16.62
N VAL A 309 -13.22 -15.29 -15.42
CA VAL A 309 -14.63 -15.50 -15.10
C VAL A 309 -15.23 -14.17 -14.67
N PHE A 310 -16.22 -13.71 -15.42
CA PHE A 310 -16.99 -12.51 -15.13
C PHE A 310 -18.39 -12.89 -14.65
N GLY A 311 -18.99 -12.12 -13.75
CA GLY A 311 -20.37 -12.36 -13.32
C GLY A 311 -20.87 -11.42 -12.24
N HIS A 312 -22.16 -11.48 -11.90
CA HIS A 312 -22.71 -10.73 -10.75
C HIS A 312 -23.89 -11.51 -10.14
N SER A 313 -24.15 -11.33 -8.85
CA SER A 313 -25.36 -11.82 -8.18
C SER A 313 -26.35 -10.70 -7.85
N GLY A 314 -27.64 -10.97 -7.91
CA GLY A 314 -28.71 -10.09 -7.45
C GLY A 314 -29.50 -10.73 -6.32
N ASP A 315 -29.84 -9.94 -5.30
CA ASP A 315 -30.77 -10.32 -4.24
C ASP A 315 -31.64 -9.11 -3.88
N ILE A 316 -32.95 -9.33 -3.85
CA ILE A 316 -33.93 -8.41 -3.29
C ILE A 316 -34.98 -9.30 -2.60
N THR A 317 -35.69 -8.78 -1.60
CA THR A 317 -36.66 -9.58 -0.86
C THR A 317 -37.60 -10.32 -1.83
N GLY A 318 -37.57 -11.65 -1.78
CA GLY A 318 -38.41 -12.53 -2.60
C GLY A 318 -37.86 -12.91 -3.97
N PHE A 319 -36.69 -12.42 -4.40
CA PHE A 319 -36.10 -12.76 -5.69
C PHE A 319 -34.58 -12.94 -5.60
N GLY A 320 -34.00 -13.76 -6.47
CA GLY A 320 -32.56 -13.94 -6.57
C GLY A 320 -32.13 -14.25 -7.99
N SER A 321 -30.94 -13.77 -8.37
CA SER A 321 -30.39 -13.95 -9.71
C SER A 321 -28.87 -14.08 -9.66
N ARG A 322 -28.28 -14.81 -10.63
CA ARG A 322 -26.84 -14.86 -10.79
C ARG A 322 -26.50 -15.19 -12.23
N PHE A 323 -25.43 -14.59 -12.75
CA PHE A 323 -24.87 -14.98 -14.03
C PHE A 323 -23.34 -15.08 -13.99
N VAL A 324 -22.78 -15.84 -14.94
CA VAL A 324 -21.34 -15.91 -15.22
C VAL A 324 -21.09 -16.05 -16.72
N PHE A 325 -19.95 -15.55 -17.21
CA PHE A 325 -19.45 -15.88 -18.54
C PHE A 325 -17.91 -15.99 -18.57
N LEU A 326 -17.42 -16.82 -19.50
CA LEU A 326 -16.02 -17.10 -19.76
C LEU A 326 -15.81 -16.89 -21.28
N PRO A 327 -15.28 -15.72 -21.69
CA PRO A 327 -15.20 -15.34 -23.10
C PRO A 327 -14.29 -16.29 -23.89
N ASP A 328 -13.14 -16.66 -23.32
CA ASP A 328 -12.15 -17.54 -23.97
C ASP A 328 -12.68 -18.94 -24.25
N LEU A 329 -13.65 -19.40 -23.44
CA LEU A 329 -14.30 -20.70 -23.60
C LEU A 329 -15.64 -20.61 -24.32
N ARG A 330 -16.03 -19.42 -24.80
CA ARG A 330 -17.35 -19.13 -25.38
C ARG A 330 -18.50 -19.69 -24.53
N PHE A 331 -18.42 -19.54 -23.21
CA PHE A 331 -19.39 -20.10 -22.26
C PHE A 331 -20.08 -19.01 -21.44
N GLY A 332 -21.37 -19.18 -21.17
CA GLY A 332 -22.12 -18.33 -20.26
C GLY A 332 -23.29 -19.06 -19.61
N ALA A 333 -23.70 -18.61 -18.43
CA ALA A 333 -24.84 -19.18 -17.71
C ALA A 333 -25.56 -18.12 -16.87
N VAL A 334 -26.88 -18.21 -16.77
CA VAL A 334 -27.72 -17.38 -15.92
C VAL A 334 -28.75 -18.24 -15.20
N VAL A 335 -28.99 -17.93 -13.92
CA VAL A 335 -30.00 -18.53 -13.06
C VAL A 335 -30.81 -17.42 -12.40
N MET A 336 -32.12 -17.53 -12.43
CA MET A 336 -33.07 -16.58 -11.81
C MET A 336 -34.15 -17.34 -11.06
N GLY A 337 -34.71 -16.77 -10.01
CA GLY A 337 -35.70 -17.46 -9.19
C GLY A 337 -36.41 -16.53 -8.22
N ASN A 338 -37.50 -17.02 -7.66
CA ASN A 338 -38.43 -16.24 -6.86
C ASN A 338 -38.28 -16.45 -5.34
N SER A 339 -37.03 -16.56 -4.90
CA SER A 339 -36.62 -16.37 -3.50
C SER A 339 -35.11 -16.11 -3.41
N SER A 340 -34.63 -15.49 -2.33
CA SER A 340 -33.18 -15.29 -2.07
C SER A 340 -32.37 -16.60 -2.05
N GLY A 341 -33.03 -17.74 -1.78
CA GLY A 341 -32.40 -19.07 -1.83
C GLY A 341 -31.84 -19.45 -3.21
N THR A 342 -32.31 -18.78 -4.27
CA THR A 342 -31.85 -18.96 -5.66
C THR A 342 -30.35 -18.75 -5.80
N ASN A 343 -29.78 -17.75 -5.11
CA ASN A 343 -28.34 -17.46 -5.17
C ASN A 343 -27.47 -18.64 -4.74
N SER A 344 -27.91 -19.39 -3.73
CA SER A 344 -27.23 -20.59 -3.24
C SER A 344 -27.32 -21.76 -4.20
N VAL A 345 -28.44 -21.90 -4.93
CA VAL A 345 -28.61 -22.88 -6.00
C VAL A 345 -27.68 -22.52 -7.16
N ALA A 346 -27.75 -21.28 -7.65
CA ALA A 346 -26.95 -20.80 -8.77
C ALA A 346 -25.43 -20.93 -8.53
N ALA A 347 -24.95 -20.56 -7.34
CA ALA A 347 -23.54 -20.67 -6.98
C ALA A 347 -22.98 -22.10 -7.06
N GLN A 348 -23.81 -23.10 -6.71
CA GLN A 348 -23.41 -24.51 -6.80
C GLN A 348 -23.41 -24.99 -8.24
N LEU A 349 -24.45 -24.67 -9.01
CA LEU A 349 -24.53 -25.05 -10.42
C LEU A 349 -23.40 -24.41 -11.26
N PHE A 350 -23.07 -23.14 -11.03
CA PHE A 350 -21.99 -22.46 -11.76
C PHE A 350 -20.62 -23.05 -11.44
N ARG A 351 -20.37 -23.46 -10.19
CA ARG A 351 -19.14 -24.20 -9.87
C ARG A 351 -19.06 -25.50 -10.66
N GLU A 352 -20.16 -26.26 -10.74
CA GLU A 352 -20.23 -27.51 -11.49
C GLU A 352 -19.99 -27.26 -12.99
N PHE A 353 -20.64 -26.25 -13.57
CA PHE A 353 -20.46 -25.88 -14.99
C PHE A 353 -19.05 -25.39 -15.33
N ILE A 354 -18.51 -24.43 -14.55
CA ILE A 354 -17.17 -23.88 -14.80
C ILE A 354 -16.12 -25.00 -14.69
N THR A 355 -16.24 -25.87 -13.68
CA THR A 355 -15.31 -27.01 -13.52
C THR A 355 -15.35 -27.92 -14.75
N GLU A 356 -16.54 -28.24 -15.26
CA GLU A 356 -16.71 -29.11 -16.41
C GLU A 356 -16.11 -28.50 -17.69
N VAL A 357 -16.42 -27.24 -17.97
CA VAL A 357 -15.97 -26.56 -19.20
C VAL A 357 -14.45 -26.39 -19.19
N VAL A 358 -13.85 -25.95 -18.08
CA VAL A 358 -12.39 -25.79 -17.94
C VAL A 358 -11.66 -27.13 -18.05
N ASN A 359 -12.15 -28.20 -17.41
CA ASN A 359 -11.54 -29.53 -17.52
C ASN A 359 -11.63 -30.09 -18.94
N SER A 360 -12.75 -29.85 -19.64
CA SER A 360 -12.95 -30.33 -21.00
C SER A 360 -11.95 -29.70 -21.99
N ASP A 361 -11.59 -28.43 -21.80
CA ASP A 361 -10.59 -27.76 -22.63
C ASP A 361 -9.16 -28.23 -22.32
N MET A 362 -8.78 -28.29 -21.03
CA MET A 362 -7.47 -28.82 -20.63
C MET A 362 -7.23 -30.26 -21.12
N GLY A 363 -8.28 -31.11 -21.11
CA GLY A 363 -8.23 -32.46 -21.67
C GLY A 363 -7.99 -32.49 -23.18
N ARG A 364 -8.58 -31.55 -23.95
CA ARG A 364 -8.31 -31.40 -25.39
C ARG A 364 -6.89 -30.92 -25.66
N GLN A 365 -6.38 -29.98 -24.86
CA GLN A 365 -5.00 -29.50 -24.98
C GLN A 365 -3.99 -30.64 -24.71
N GLN A 366 -4.20 -31.48 -23.69
CA GLN A 366 -3.34 -32.64 -23.42
C GLN A 366 -3.39 -33.71 -24.52
N LEU A 367 -4.56 -33.96 -25.14
CA LEU A 367 -4.68 -34.88 -26.27
C LEU A 367 -3.98 -34.34 -27.54
N SER A 368 -3.83 -33.02 -27.68
CA SER A 368 -3.12 -32.39 -28.79
C SER A 368 -1.58 -32.42 -28.67
N THR A 369 -1.01 -32.67 -27.48
CA THR A 369 0.44 -32.61 -27.20
C THR A 369 1.17 -33.96 -27.11
N GLY A 370 0.54 -35.08 -27.48
CA GLY A 370 1.26 -36.28 -27.93
C GLY A 370 1.53 -37.42 -26.93
N ALA A 371 1.44 -38.64 -27.48
CA ALA A 371 1.82 -39.98 -27.01
C ALA A 371 2.52 -40.15 -25.64
N GLY A 372 1.85 -40.92 -24.77
CA GLY A 372 2.44 -42.09 -24.10
C GLY A 372 3.28 -41.87 -22.84
N ARG A 373 2.66 -42.08 -21.67
CA ARG A 373 3.13 -42.94 -20.56
C ARG A 373 2.05 -43.01 -19.46
N GLY A 374 1.55 -44.22 -19.20
CA GLY A 374 0.70 -44.53 -18.04
C GLY A 374 1.47 -44.36 -16.72
N ILE A 375 0.84 -44.12 -15.58
CA ILE A 375 0.14 -45.04 -14.65
C ILE A 375 -0.21 -44.16 -13.39
N PRO A 376 -1.08 -44.49 -12.41
CA PRO A 376 -2.33 -45.27 -12.36
C PRO A 376 -3.55 -44.44 -11.89
N THR A 377 -4.72 -44.96 -12.24
CA THR A 377 -6.04 -44.59 -11.70
C THR A 377 -6.26 -45.07 -10.27
N LYS A 378 -6.50 -44.15 -9.33
CA LYS A 378 -7.48 -44.29 -8.23
C LYS A 378 -7.70 -42.94 -7.52
N PRO A 379 -8.93 -42.39 -7.48
CA PRO A 379 -9.25 -41.30 -6.56
C PRO A 379 -9.32 -41.83 -5.13
N PRO A 380 -8.88 -41.08 -4.11
CA PRO A 380 -9.14 -41.44 -2.72
C PRO A 380 -10.65 -41.37 -2.46
N GLU A 381 -11.23 -42.47 -1.99
CA GLU A 381 -12.56 -42.52 -1.39
C GLU A 381 -12.58 -41.58 -0.18
N VAL A 382 -13.40 -40.53 -0.23
CA VAL A 382 -13.75 -39.73 0.94
C VAL A 382 -15.16 -40.12 1.35
N HIS A 383 -15.27 -40.83 2.47
CA HIS A 383 -16.53 -41.09 3.15
C HIS A 383 -17.17 -39.75 3.58
N MET A 384 -18.28 -39.39 2.94
CA MET A 384 -19.15 -38.30 3.37
C MET A 384 -20.01 -38.76 4.56
N HIS A 385 -19.68 -38.29 5.77
CA HIS A 385 -20.67 -38.15 6.83
C HIS A 385 -21.46 -36.86 6.59
N PRO A 386 -22.81 -36.90 6.56
CA PRO A 386 -23.62 -35.72 6.32
C PRO A 386 -23.64 -34.87 7.59
N LYS A 387 -22.98 -33.71 7.55
CA LYS A 387 -23.31 -32.60 8.46
C LYS A 387 -23.78 -31.42 7.63
N SER A 388 -25.08 -31.19 7.70
CA SER A 388 -25.76 -30.02 7.19
C SER A 388 -25.31 -28.77 7.97
N GLU A 389 -24.67 -27.83 7.31
CA GLU A 389 -24.58 -26.44 7.80
C GLU A 389 -25.05 -25.49 6.69
N SER A 390 -26.29 -25.06 6.86
CA SER A 390 -26.91 -23.92 6.17
C SER A 390 -26.15 -22.64 6.50
N GLN A 391 -25.48 -22.03 5.53
CA GLN A 391 -24.99 -20.66 5.62
C GLN A 391 -26.20 -19.71 5.68
N LYS A 392 -26.43 -19.10 6.85
CA LYS A 392 -27.30 -17.93 7.02
C LYS A 392 -26.50 -16.67 6.68
N HIS A 393 -27.13 -15.74 5.96
CA HIS A 393 -26.76 -14.33 6.00
C HIS A 393 -26.78 -13.82 7.45
N PRO A 394 -25.88 -12.91 7.86
CA PRO A 394 -25.81 -12.44 9.24
C PRO A 394 -26.94 -11.42 9.49
N THR A 395 -28.10 -11.89 9.92
CA THR A 395 -29.03 -11.06 10.71
C THR A 395 -28.41 -10.86 12.10
N LYS A 396 -28.20 -9.60 12.53
CA LYS A 396 -27.77 -9.21 13.89
C LYS A 396 -28.80 -9.63 14.97
N GLY A 397 -28.97 -10.92 15.28
CA GLY A 397 -29.91 -11.40 16.30
C GLY A 397 -29.21 -12.00 17.52
N VAL A 398 -28.99 -11.18 18.56
CA VAL A 398 -28.64 -11.66 19.90
C VAL A 398 -29.85 -12.40 20.49
N LYS A 399 -29.86 -13.73 20.42
CA LYS A 399 -30.75 -14.55 21.26
C LYS A 399 -30.09 -14.80 22.61
N GLY A 400 -30.51 -14.02 23.61
CA GLY A 400 -30.34 -14.38 25.02
C GLY A 400 -31.09 -15.69 25.31
N LYS A 401 -30.38 -16.67 25.89
CA LYS A 401 -31.01 -17.77 26.60
C LYS A 401 -31.33 -17.29 28.01
N ASP A 402 -32.58 -17.52 28.39
CA ASP A 402 -33.04 -17.53 29.78
C ASP A 402 -32.10 -18.39 30.64
N GLN A 403 -31.39 -17.74 31.56
CA GLN A 403 -31.08 -18.32 32.85
C GLN A 403 -31.51 -17.32 33.91
N LYS A 404 -32.60 -17.68 34.58
CA LYS A 404 -32.96 -17.20 35.92
C LYS A 404 -31.71 -17.17 36.79
N ARG A 405 -31.29 -15.97 37.19
CA ARG A 405 -30.58 -15.75 38.44
C ARG A 405 -31.28 -14.61 39.16
N ASP A 406 -31.90 -14.97 40.28
CA ASP A 406 -32.28 -14.04 41.33
C ASP A 406 -31.12 -13.07 41.59
N ILE A 407 -31.41 -11.78 41.49
CA ILE A 407 -30.61 -10.76 42.14
C ILE A 407 -31.55 -10.11 43.14
N THR A 408 -31.40 -10.56 44.38
CA THR A 408 -31.85 -9.90 45.59
C THR A 408 -31.39 -8.45 45.61
N ASP A 409 -32.32 -7.58 46.00
CA ASP A 409 -32.11 -6.19 46.37
C ASP A 409 -30.82 -5.96 47.17
N ALA A 410 -29.98 -5.03 46.70
CA ALA A 410 -29.27 -4.10 47.57
C ALA A 410 -28.60 -2.96 46.78
N LYS A 411 -29.15 -1.75 46.98
CA LYS A 411 -28.52 -0.42 46.84
C LYS A 411 -28.24 0.09 45.41
N VAL A 412 -29.27 0.71 44.83
CA VAL A 412 -29.08 1.93 44.01
C VAL A 412 -29.84 3.07 44.68
N ALA A 413 -29.08 4.05 45.16
CA ALA A 413 -29.62 5.30 45.67
C ALA A 413 -30.09 6.17 44.50
N SER A 414 -31.36 6.60 44.57
CA SER A 414 -31.96 7.79 43.94
C SER A 414 -31.29 8.36 42.68
N GLN A 415 -31.71 7.91 41.50
CA GLN A 415 -31.69 8.70 40.26
C GLN A 415 -33.12 8.80 39.73
N ARG A 416 -33.56 10.01 39.36
CA ARG A 416 -34.87 10.25 38.73
C ARG A 416 -35.01 9.37 37.48
N ILE A 417 -36.13 8.65 37.35
CA ILE A 417 -36.50 7.89 36.15
C ILE A 417 -37.32 8.80 35.24
N MET A 418 -36.86 9.04 34.02
CA MET A 418 -37.58 9.72 32.95
C MET A 418 -38.74 8.84 32.48
N ALA A 419 -39.92 9.44 32.31
CA ALA A 419 -41.07 8.74 31.74
C ALA A 419 -40.83 8.42 30.26
N LEU A 420 -41.40 7.33 29.73
CA LEU A 420 -41.28 6.96 28.31
C LEU A 420 -41.71 8.09 27.36
N GLY A 421 -42.67 8.93 27.77
CA GLY A 421 -43.10 10.10 26.99
C GLY A 421 -42.01 11.17 26.80
N ALA A 422 -40.90 11.13 27.55
CA ALA A 422 -39.78 12.03 27.32
C ALA A 422 -39.01 11.73 26.02
N TYR A 423 -39.09 10.48 25.53
CA TYR A 423 -38.40 10.02 24.32
C TYR A 423 -39.26 10.13 23.06
N THR A 424 -40.58 10.30 23.19
CA THR A 424 -41.48 10.41 22.03
C THR A 424 -41.28 11.73 21.29
N GLY A 425 -41.55 11.72 19.99
CA GLY A 425 -41.46 12.88 19.11
C GLY A 425 -40.85 12.55 17.74
N ASP A 426 -40.76 13.57 16.91
CA ASP A 426 -40.12 13.53 15.60
C ASP A 426 -38.62 13.87 15.73
N TYR A 427 -37.77 13.10 15.05
CA TYR A 427 -36.32 13.25 15.02
C TYR A 427 -35.86 13.37 13.57
N TRP A 428 -35.15 14.45 13.23
CA TRP A 428 -34.81 14.78 11.86
C TRP A 428 -33.31 14.70 11.57
N ASN A 429 -32.96 14.12 10.42
CA ASN A 429 -31.62 14.15 9.84
C ASN A 429 -31.71 14.57 8.35
N PRO A 430 -30.78 15.38 7.81
CA PRO A 430 -30.86 15.85 6.43
C PRO A 430 -30.68 14.75 5.36
N GLY A 431 -30.01 13.64 5.69
CA GLY A 431 -29.82 12.50 4.79
C GLY A 431 -30.82 11.36 5.02
N TYR A 432 -31.25 11.13 6.27
CA TYR A 432 -32.13 10.03 6.67
C TYR A 432 -33.58 10.46 6.98
N HIS A 433 -33.87 11.75 6.86
CA HIS A 433 -35.19 12.36 7.05
C HIS A 433 -35.79 12.11 8.45
N ASN A 434 -37.13 12.05 8.57
CA ASN A 434 -37.83 11.99 9.85
C ASN A 434 -37.92 10.55 10.38
N MET A 435 -37.61 10.39 11.67
CA MET A 435 -37.82 9.19 12.47
C MET A 435 -38.75 9.52 13.64
N ARG A 436 -39.96 8.94 13.66
CA ARG A 436 -40.94 9.19 14.72
C ARG A 436 -40.87 8.13 15.81
N VAL A 437 -40.63 8.54 17.05
CA VAL A 437 -40.66 7.67 18.23
C VAL A 437 -42.01 7.76 18.92
N GLU A 438 -42.70 6.64 19.05
CA GLU A 438 -44.03 6.51 19.66
C GLU A 438 -44.03 5.50 20.81
N ILE A 439 -45.09 5.52 21.63
CA ILE A 439 -45.35 4.46 22.62
C ILE A 439 -46.37 3.48 22.03
N LYS A 440 -45.97 2.23 21.84
CA LYS A 440 -46.84 1.09 21.49
C LYS A 440 -46.56 -0.07 22.44
N ASP A 441 -47.61 -0.73 22.91
CA ASP A 441 -47.52 -1.91 23.81
C ASP A 441 -46.63 -1.69 25.05
N ASN A 442 -46.72 -0.50 25.70
CA ASN A 442 -45.88 -0.08 26.84
C ASN A 442 -44.36 0.01 26.55
N GLY A 443 -43.94 0.11 25.28
CA GLY A 443 -42.54 0.33 24.89
C GLY A 443 -42.39 1.40 23.82
N LEU A 444 -41.15 1.86 23.58
CA LEU A 444 -40.83 2.80 22.51
C LEU A 444 -40.77 2.06 21.16
N PHE A 445 -41.33 2.68 20.12
CA PHE A 445 -41.49 2.12 18.78
C PHE A 445 -41.18 3.15 17.70
N ILE A 446 -40.54 2.72 16.62
CA ILE A 446 -40.31 3.50 15.40
C ILE A 446 -40.91 2.74 14.22
N ASP A 447 -41.69 3.44 13.40
CA ASP A 447 -42.11 2.99 12.07
C ASP A 447 -41.37 3.84 11.04
N ALA A 448 -40.46 3.20 10.32
CA ALA A 448 -39.70 3.79 9.23
C ALA A 448 -39.96 3.01 7.93
N THR A 449 -41.16 2.43 7.78
CA THR A 449 -41.53 1.66 6.56
C THR A 449 -41.85 2.53 5.35
N ASP A 450 -42.01 3.83 5.55
CA ASP A 450 -41.98 4.88 4.53
C ASP A 450 -40.56 5.35 4.19
N ARG A 451 -39.57 4.90 4.97
CA ARG A 451 -38.13 4.96 4.69
C ARG A 451 -37.67 3.58 4.19
N SER A 452 -36.40 3.30 4.29
CA SER A 452 -35.58 2.90 3.16
C SER A 452 -34.91 1.57 3.44
N MET A 453 -35.16 0.58 2.59
CA MET A 453 -35.37 -0.84 2.98
C MET A 453 -36.55 -1.07 3.94
N GLY A 454 -37.11 0.01 4.50
CA GLY A 454 -38.31 0.09 5.32
C GLY A 454 -38.22 -0.78 6.56
N PHE A 455 -38.14 -0.20 7.74
CA PHE A 455 -38.08 -1.02 8.95
C PHE A 455 -39.03 -0.55 10.05
N THR A 456 -39.32 -1.48 10.96
CA THR A 456 -39.91 -1.16 12.26
C THR A 456 -38.92 -1.51 13.35
N ALA A 457 -38.85 -0.70 14.40
CA ALA A 457 -37.95 -0.92 15.52
C ALA A 457 -38.70 -0.88 16.86
N ARG A 458 -38.52 -1.91 17.68
CA ARG A 458 -38.99 -1.93 19.08
C ARG A 458 -37.80 -1.77 20.02
N LEU A 459 -37.83 -0.72 20.83
CA LEU A 459 -36.71 -0.33 21.68
C LEU A 459 -36.84 -0.99 23.05
N LYS A 460 -35.75 -1.64 23.48
CA LYS A 460 -35.62 -2.26 24.79
C LYS A 460 -34.51 -1.56 25.58
N TYR A 461 -34.82 -1.16 26.81
CA TYR A 461 -33.90 -0.47 27.67
C TYR A 461 -32.62 -1.30 27.96
N ARG A 462 -31.45 -0.68 27.79
CA ARG A 462 -30.15 -1.32 28.04
C ARG A 462 -29.42 -0.69 29.24
N ARG A 463 -29.21 0.62 29.26
CA ARG A 463 -28.37 1.31 30.26
C ARG A 463 -28.75 2.79 30.44
N ASP A 464 -28.52 3.31 31.66
CA ASP A 464 -28.50 4.73 32.09
C ASP A 464 -29.56 5.70 31.52
N GLN A 465 -30.70 5.18 31.11
CA GLN A 465 -31.81 5.88 30.45
C GLN A 465 -31.44 6.54 29.11
N SER A 466 -30.22 6.34 28.60
CA SER A 466 -29.76 6.92 27.34
C SER A 466 -29.57 5.90 26.22
N ILE A 467 -29.35 4.61 26.51
CA ILE A 467 -29.06 3.58 25.49
C ILE A 467 -30.15 2.50 25.42
N PHE A 468 -30.59 2.20 24.20
CA PHE A 468 -31.60 1.20 23.88
C PHE A 468 -31.11 0.21 22.81
N ASP A 469 -31.60 -1.02 22.91
CA ASP A 469 -31.53 -2.01 21.85
C ASP A 469 -32.80 -1.97 21.03
N ALA A 470 -32.68 -1.60 19.76
CA ALA A 470 -33.76 -1.61 18.80
C ALA A 470 -33.82 -2.96 18.09
N GLN A 471 -34.86 -3.74 18.34
CA GLN A 471 -35.15 -4.92 17.56
C GLN A 471 -35.81 -4.49 16.24
N VAL A 472 -35.06 -4.64 15.15
CA VAL A 472 -35.40 -4.16 13.81
C VAL A 472 -35.96 -5.29 12.96
N ARG A 473 -37.05 -5.00 12.25
CA ARG A 473 -37.64 -5.87 11.25
C ARG A 473 -37.88 -5.09 9.98
N ASP A 474 -37.54 -5.66 8.82
CA ASP A 474 -37.85 -5.07 7.53
C ASP A 474 -39.37 -4.95 7.28
N ALA A 475 -39.74 -4.30 6.18
CA ALA A 475 -41.13 -3.96 5.86
C ALA A 475 -42.01 -5.19 5.56
N PHE A 476 -41.41 -6.37 5.39
CA PHE A 476 -42.08 -7.65 5.20
C PHE A 476 -42.13 -8.51 6.47
N ASP A 477 -41.63 -7.97 7.60
CA ASP A 477 -41.51 -8.62 8.90
C ASP A 477 -40.45 -9.75 8.91
N THR A 478 -39.41 -9.62 8.08
CA THR A 478 -38.42 -10.67 7.78
C THR A 478 -37.01 -10.36 8.28
N GLY A 479 -36.88 -9.91 9.54
CA GLY A 479 -35.57 -9.66 10.17
C GLY A 479 -35.59 -9.91 11.67
N ASP A 480 -34.41 -10.11 12.26
CA ASP A 480 -34.19 -10.18 13.72
C ASP A 480 -32.93 -9.36 14.07
N GLU A 481 -32.70 -8.25 13.36
CA GLU A 481 -31.53 -7.42 13.59
C GLU A 481 -31.69 -6.58 14.86
N VAL A 482 -30.58 -6.32 15.55
CA VAL A 482 -30.53 -5.48 16.74
C VAL A 482 -29.60 -4.33 16.44
N LEU A 483 -30.16 -3.13 16.35
CA LEU A 483 -29.42 -1.88 16.24
C LEU A 483 -29.30 -1.22 17.60
N MET A 484 -28.22 -0.47 17.79
CA MET A 484 -28.09 0.37 18.97
C MET A 484 -28.71 1.74 18.69
N ILE A 485 -29.48 2.23 19.67
CA ILE A 485 -30.00 3.59 19.68
C ILE A 485 -29.51 4.29 20.94
N GLU A 486 -28.99 5.49 20.78
CA GLU A 486 -28.52 6.36 21.86
C GLU A 486 -29.32 7.67 21.86
N PHE A 487 -29.74 8.14 23.03
CA PHE A 487 -30.40 9.42 23.22
C PHE A 487 -29.50 10.37 23.99
N THR A 488 -29.29 11.57 23.46
CA THR A 488 -28.65 12.65 24.21
C THR A 488 -29.69 13.35 25.07
N ILE A 489 -29.40 13.48 26.37
CA ILE A 489 -30.28 14.12 27.36
C ILE A 489 -29.60 15.40 27.86
N ASP A 490 -30.26 16.54 27.67
CA ASP A 490 -29.84 17.84 28.18
C ASP A 490 -30.93 18.42 29.10
N ASP A 491 -30.54 18.86 30.30
CA ASP A 491 -31.42 19.33 31.38
C ASP A 491 -32.70 18.47 31.58
N GLY A 492 -32.54 17.14 31.54
CA GLY A 492 -33.65 16.19 31.71
C GLY A 492 -34.63 16.08 30.53
N LYS A 493 -34.27 16.63 29.37
CA LYS A 493 -35.01 16.50 28.10
C LYS A 493 -34.16 15.79 27.06
N VAL A 494 -34.78 14.90 26.30
CA VAL A 494 -34.13 14.29 25.13
C VAL A 494 -34.02 15.34 24.03
N VAL A 495 -32.81 15.54 23.49
CA VAL A 495 -32.54 16.54 22.44
C VAL A 495 -32.09 15.92 21.12
N ARG A 496 -31.50 14.73 21.14
CA ARG A 496 -31.00 14.03 19.93
C ARG A 496 -31.15 12.51 20.07
N MET A 497 -31.22 11.81 18.95
CA MET A 497 -31.23 10.35 18.85
C MET A 497 -30.19 9.89 17.82
N GLY A 498 -29.24 9.04 18.22
CA GLY A 498 -28.27 8.40 17.36
C GLY A 498 -28.67 6.96 17.05
N MET A 499 -28.55 6.52 15.78
CA MET A 499 -28.88 5.17 15.34
C MET A 499 -27.74 4.56 14.49
N ASP A 500 -27.38 3.29 14.73
CA ASP A 500 -26.37 2.53 13.96
C ASP A 500 -26.94 2.09 12.59
N LEU A 501 -27.25 3.03 11.70
CA LEU A 501 -27.87 2.80 10.38
C LEU A 501 -26.87 2.61 9.23
N GLU A 502 -25.58 2.92 9.43
CA GLU A 502 -24.55 2.69 8.42
C GLU A 502 -23.23 2.28 9.12
N PRO A 503 -23.03 0.97 9.33
CA PRO A 503 -21.90 0.47 10.11
C PRO A 503 -20.52 0.81 9.55
N LEU A 504 -20.39 1.11 8.25
CA LEU A 504 -19.11 1.46 7.63
C LEU A 504 -18.61 2.86 8.06
N ILE A 505 -19.48 3.73 8.58
CA ILE A 505 -19.10 5.04 9.13
C ILE A 505 -18.35 4.88 10.45
N GLY A 506 -18.65 3.84 11.23
CA GLY A 506 -18.04 3.63 12.54
C GLY A 506 -18.54 4.59 13.62
N ASP A 507 -19.64 5.31 13.37
CA ASP A 507 -20.35 6.20 14.30
C ASP A 507 -21.87 6.11 14.07
N LEU A 508 -22.66 6.64 15.00
CA LEU A 508 -24.12 6.73 14.90
C LEU A 508 -24.57 7.83 13.93
N ILE A 509 -25.66 7.56 13.21
CA ILE A 509 -26.40 8.58 12.47
C ILE A 509 -27.26 9.35 13.47
N TRP A 510 -26.92 10.61 13.68
CA TRP A 510 -27.59 11.48 14.65
C TRP A 510 -28.76 12.25 14.03
N PHE A 511 -29.89 12.22 14.72
CA PHE A 511 -31.12 12.95 14.42
C PHE A 511 -31.42 13.95 15.53
N ASP A 512 -31.76 15.18 15.15
CA ASP A 512 -32.12 16.24 16.09
C ASP A 512 -33.62 16.17 16.38
N LYS A 513 -34.00 16.29 17.66
CA LYS A 513 -35.41 16.27 18.05
C LYS A 513 -36.10 17.54 17.55
N ALA A 514 -37.13 17.39 16.73
CA ALA A 514 -37.92 18.52 16.27
C ALA A 514 -38.70 19.11 17.46
N PHE A 515 -38.45 20.39 17.77
CA PHE A 515 -39.27 21.12 18.73
C PHE A 515 -40.58 21.52 18.05
N GLU A 516 -41.73 21.27 18.71
CA GLU A 516 -43.01 21.89 18.33
C GLU A 516 -42.88 23.41 18.44
N SER A 517 -42.40 24.03 17.37
CA SER A 517 -42.63 25.43 17.07
C SER A 517 -43.74 25.46 16.04
N LEU A 518 -44.95 25.76 16.52
CA LEU A 518 -45.99 26.38 15.72
C LEU A 518 -45.43 27.68 15.13
N ILE A 519 -44.81 27.62 13.96
CA ILE A 519 -44.58 28.80 13.13
C ILE A 519 -44.93 28.43 11.68
N GLU A 520 -46.12 28.88 11.29
CA GLU A 520 -46.52 29.05 9.89
C GLU A 520 -45.43 29.83 9.14
N VAL A 521 -44.90 29.22 8.08
CA VAL A 521 -44.05 29.92 7.11
C VAL A 521 -44.95 30.76 6.21
N SER A 522 -45.06 32.05 6.51
CA SER A 522 -45.56 33.06 5.57
C SER A 522 -44.41 33.76 4.86
N PHE A 523 -44.47 33.71 3.52
CA PHE A 523 -43.67 34.47 2.57
C PHE A 523 -43.60 35.98 2.89
N CYS A 524 -42.41 36.60 2.77
CA CYS A 524 -42.21 37.91 2.12
C CYS A 524 -40.71 38.31 2.01
N LEU A 525 -40.28 38.61 0.78
CA LEU A 525 -39.09 39.43 0.42
C LEU A 525 -39.41 40.93 0.66
N PRO A 526 -38.50 41.90 0.37
CA PRO A 526 -37.11 42.10 0.79
C PRO A 526 -36.89 43.52 1.38
N GLY A 527 -35.84 43.76 2.18
CA GLY A 527 -35.58 45.12 2.70
C GLY A 527 -34.24 45.36 3.42
N LYS A 528 -33.23 45.74 2.63
CA LYS A 528 -32.06 46.60 2.92
C LYS A 528 -31.65 46.86 4.38
N MET A 529 -30.45 46.40 4.75
CA MET A 529 -29.45 47.26 5.43
C MET A 529 -28.01 46.73 5.22
N THR A 530 -27.11 47.64 4.86
CA THR A 530 -25.73 47.45 4.40
C THR A 530 -24.72 47.04 5.50
N PRO A 531 -23.72 46.18 5.19
CA PRO A 531 -22.58 45.89 6.04
C PRO A 531 -21.32 46.60 5.54
N PHE A 532 -20.75 47.54 6.31
CA PHE A 532 -19.42 48.10 5.96
C PHE A 532 -18.49 48.37 7.15
N ILE A 533 -18.88 48.03 8.38
CA ILE A 533 -18.05 48.33 9.58
C ILE A 533 -17.78 47.08 10.45
N ALA A 534 -18.52 45.97 10.29
CA ALA A 534 -18.24 44.73 11.02
C ALA A 534 -17.09 43.88 10.42
N VAL A 535 -16.77 44.07 9.12
CA VAL A 535 -15.76 43.27 8.41
C VAL A 535 -14.33 43.70 8.72
N LEU A 536 -14.09 44.94 9.16
CA LEU A 536 -12.73 45.43 9.45
C LEU A 536 -12.22 45.11 10.87
N LEU A 537 -13.11 44.79 11.81
CA LEU A 537 -12.73 44.39 13.17
C LEU A 537 -12.67 42.86 13.37
N ALA A 538 -13.37 42.08 12.55
CA ALA A 538 -13.22 40.61 12.53
C ALA A 538 -11.94 40.17 11.80
N VAL A 539 -11.46 40.94 10.83
CA VAL A 539 -10.23 40.63 10.07
C VAL A 539 -8.95 40.91 10.87
N PHE A 540 -8.99 41.74 11.93
CA PHE A 540 -7.80 42.02 12.75
C PHE A 540 -7.59 41.04 13.92
N TYR A 541 -8.62 40.30 14.35
CA TYR A 541 -8.51 39.23 15.35
C TYR A 541 -8.41 37.81 14.74
N ALA A 542 -8.70 37.65 13.44
CA ALA A 542 -8.50 36.38 12.73
C ALA A 542 -7.08 36.19 12.16
N THR A 543 -6.19 37.19 12.24
CA THR A 543 -4.82 37.12 11.70
C THR A 543 -3.71 36.98 12.76
N LEU A 544 -4.04 36.75 14.03
CA LEU A 544 -3.05 36.50 15.11
C LEU A 544 -3.32 35.23 15.93
N ALA A 545 -4.11 34.31 15.38
CA ALA A 545 -4.23 32.94 15.89
C ALA A 545 -4.12 31.93 14.74
N LEU A 546 -3.05 32.02 13.95
CA LEU A 546 -2.49 30.82 13.32
C LEU A 546 -1.75 30.05 14.41
N GLY A 547 -2.50 29.40 15.30
CA GLY A 547 -1.97 28.28 16.06
C GLY A 547 -1.78 27.14 15.08
N ASP A 548 -0.57 26.59 15.00
CA ASP A 548 -0.20 25.44 14.17
C ASP A 548 -1.23 24.31 14.33
N SER A 549 -2.15 24.18 13.38
CA SER A 549 -2.97 22.99 13.26
C SER A 549 -2.03 21.86 12.82
N CYS A 550 -1.73 20.93 13.72
CA CYS A 550 -0.85 19.79 13.49
C CYS A 550 -1.56 18.71 12.64
N PRO A 551 -1.27 18.56 11.35
CA PRO A 551 -1.93 17.55 10.53
C PRO A 551 -1.39 16.17 10.89
N VAL A 552 -2.29 15.22 11.17
CA VAL A 552 -1.92 13.80 11.29
C VAL A 552 -1.60 13.26 9.90
N ILE A 553 -0.43 12.64 9.75
CA ILE A 553 0.01 12.01 8.52
C ILE A 553 0.09 10.51 8.76
N THR A 554 -0.74 9.75 8.05
CA THR A 554 -0.69 8.28 8.02
C THR A 554 -0.42 7.79 6.61
N GLN A 555 0.45 6.80 6.49
CA GLN A 555 0.81 6.19 5.21
C GLN A 555 0.98 4.69 5.39
N GLN A 556 0.22 3.90 4.63
CA GLN A 556 0.39 2.45 4.54
C GLN A 556 1.17 2.11 3.27
N LEU A 557 2.18 1.27 3.40
CA LEU A 557 2.98 0.75 2.30
C LEU A 557 3.15 -0.76 2.46
N SER A 558 2.76 -1.51 1.44
CA SER A 558 2.79 -2.98 1.46
C SER A 558 4.03 -3.50 0.72
N ASP A 559 4.81 -4.35 1.37
CA ASP A 559 5.87 -5.19 0.77
C ASP A 559 5.70 -6.63 1.29
N PRO A 560 4.66 -7.37 0.84
CA PRO A 560 4.27 -8.65 1.44
C PRO A 560 5.47 -9.62 1.52
N PRO A 561 5.73 -10.25 2.69
CA PRO A 561 4.85 -10.45 3.85
C PRO A 561 4.75 -9.29 4.86
N TYR A 562 5.39 -8.15 4.58
CA TYR A 562 5.52 -7.02 5.50
C TYR A 562 4.53 -5.91 5.15
N GLU A 563 3.59 -5.62 6.05
CA GLU A 563 2.73 -4.44 5.97
C GLU A 563 3.31 -3.33 6.85
N ASN A 564 3.69 -2.21 6.24
CA ASN A 564 4.30 -1.07 6.92
C ASN A 564 3.31 0.08 7.03
N TYR A 565 3.28 0.72 8.20
CA TYR A 565 2.44 1.86 8.50
C TYR A 565 3.31 2.95 9.11
N PHE A 566 3.42 4.08 8.43
CA PHE A 566 4.09 5.28 8.93
C PHE A 566 3.04 6.22 9.52
N TYR A 567 3.31 6.71 10.71
CA TYR A 567 2.48 7.63 11.47
C TYR A 567 3.33 8.82 11.90
N SER A 568 2.85 10.03 11.65
CA SER A 568 3.46 11.28 12.13
C SER A 568 2.41 12.28 12.57
N ASP A 569 2.61 12.87 13.73
CA ASP A 569 1.93 14.10 14.18
C ASP A 569 2.95 15.06 14.81
N CYS A 570 2.50 16.06 15.57
CA CYS A 570 3.43 17.00 16.22
C CYS A 570 4.22 16.42 17.40
N ASN A 571 3.88 15.22 17.88
CA ASN A 571 4.45 14.63 19.10
C ASN A 571 5.09 13.26 18.85
N THR A 572 4.65 12.54 17.83
CA THR A 572 4.98 11.14 17.58
C THR A 572 5.28 10.92 16.11
N ASP A 573 6.47 10.35 15.86
CA ASP A 573 6.81 9.69 14.61
C ASP A 573 6.99 8.20 14.88
N ALA A 574 6.24 7.34 14.19
CA ALA A 574 6.30 5.90 14.39
C ALA A 574 6.17 5.14 13.06
N GLN A 575 6.96 4.07 12.92
CA GLN A 575 6.74 3.05 11.91
C GLN A 575 6.24 1.78 12.59
N VAL A 576 5.10 1.25 12.14
CA VAL A 576 4.57 -0.04 12.58
C VAL A 576 4.71 -1.05 11.44
N VAL A 577 5.31 -2.21 11.71
CA VAL A 577 5.45 -3.30 10.74
C VAL A 577 4.69 -4.51 11.25
N VAL A 578 3.70 -4.98 10.49
CA VAL A 578 3.02 -6.24 10.74
C VAL A 578 3.47 -7.25 9.70
N THR A 579 4.05 -8.34 10.18
CA THR A 579 4.48 -9.44 9.30
C THR A 579 3.48 -10.58 9.41
N SER A 580 2.97 -11.05 8.27
CA SER A 580 2.13 -12.23 8.19
C SER A 580 2.65 -13.17 7.10
N PRO A 581 2.89 -14.46 7.39
CA PRO A 581 3.41 -15.39 6.39
C PRO A 581 2.50 -15.52 5.16
N LEU A 582 3.11 -15.64 3.97
CA LEU A 582 2.45 -15.99 2.71
C LEU A 582 2.33 -17.52 2.57
N PRO A 583 1.46 -18.07 1.68
CA PRO A 583 1.23 -19.51 1.56
C PRO A 583 2.48 -20.36 1.32
N ASN A 584 3.51 -19.80 0.68
CA ASN A 584 4.78 -20.47 0.38
C ASN A 584 5.96 -19.91 1.21
N SER A 585 5.68 -19.10 2.23
CA SER A 585 6.73 -18.56 3.09
C SER A 585 7.45 -19.69 3.82
N ASN A 586 8.78 -19.62 3.87
CA ASN A 586 9.52 -20.44 4.80
C ASN A 586 9.31 -19.88 6.21
N LEU A 587 8.54 -20.59 7.03
CA LEU A 587 8.13 -20.14 8.36
C LEU A 587 9.26 -20.15 9.39
N SER A 588 10.41 -20.75 9.07
CA SER A 588 11.63 -20.57 9.85
C SER A 588 12.30 -19.21 9.61
N ILE A 589 11.87 -18.47 8.58
CA ILE A 589 12.41 -17.17 8.17
C ILE A 589 11.35 -16.07 8.38
N ILE A 590 10.10 -16.32 7.98
CA ILE A 590 9.00 -15.35 8.02
C ILE A 590 7.92 -15.86 8.98
N GLY A 591 7.86 -15.28 10.19
CA GLY A 591 6.83 -15.59 11.20
C GLY A 591 5.93 -14.39 11.53
N PRO A 592 4.73 -14.62 12.11
CA PRO A 592 3.85 -13.56 12.56
C PRO A 592 4.52 -12.66 13.61
N ARG A 593 4.70 -11.37 13.31
CA ARG A 593 5.30 -10.41 14.26
C ARG A 593 4.75 -8.99 14.11
N LEU A 594 4.82 -8.24 15.21
CA LEU A 594 4.55 -6.80 15.27
C LEU A 594 5.84 -6.07 15.65
N ILE A 595 6.20 -5.04 14.89
CA ILE A 595 7.22 -4.07 15.26
C ILE A 595 6.57 -2.70 15.35
N VAL A 596 6.90 -1.93 16.39
CA VAL A 596 6.64 -0.49 16.50
C VAL A 596 7.99 0.18 16.70
N ALA A 597 8.37 1.13 15.85
CA ALA A 597 9.68 1.75 15.86
C ALA A 597 9.55 3.28 15.88
N TRP A 598 10.29 3.93 16.78
CA TRP A 598 10.34 5.37 16.94
C TRP A 598 11.76 5.88 16.62
N PRO A 599 11.88 6.85 15.68
CA PRO A 599 13.09 7.61 15.39
C PRO A 599 13.82 8.14 16.63
N ALA A 600 13.06 8.69 17.57
CA ALA A 600 13.59 9.26 18.80
C ALA A 600 14.14 8.17 19.73
N GLY A 601 15.38 8.38 20.19
CA GLY A 601 16.09 7.46 21.08
C GLY A 601 16.47 6.11 20.45
N ASN A 602 16.30 5.94 19.13
CA ASN A 602 16.50 4.67 18.45
C ASN A 602 15.72 3.54 19.13
N SER A 603 14.41 3.73 19.30
CA SER A 603 13.60 2.91 20.21
C SER A 603 12.45 2.19 19.52
N GLY A 604 11.94 1.14 20.14
CA GLY A 604 10.89 0.32 19.57
C GLY A 604 10.46 -0.86 20.43
N ILE A 605 9.50 -1.59 19.89
CA ILE A 605 8.92 -2.81 20.44
C ILE A 605 8.87 -3.84 19.31
N CYS A 606 9.28 -5.07 19.59
CA CYS A 606 9.13 -6.20 18.69
C CYS A 606 8.51 -7.39 19.42
N THR A 607 7.44 -7.95 18.88
CA THR A 607 6.78 -9.13 19.42
C THR A 607 6.55 -10.20 18.37
N PHE A 608 6.88 -11.45 18.69
CA PHE A 608 6.62 -12.62 17.84
C PHE A 608 5.43 -13.42 18.37
N PHE A 609 4.63 -13.92 17.43
CA PHE A 609 3.46 -14.74 17.72
C PHE A 609 3.57 -16.10 17.04
N GLN A 610 3.17 -17.16 17.76
CA GLN A 610 3.09 -18.52 17.22
C GLN A 610 1.67 -19.08 17.38
N PRO A 611 1.19 -19.91 16.43
CA PRO A 611 -0.11 -20.54 16.56
C PRO A 611 -0.15 -21.51 17.75
N GLN A 612 -1.25 -21.51 18.53
CA GLN A 612 -1.42 -22.45 19.64
C GLN A 612 -1.69 -23.89 19.18
N ASP A 613 -2.12 -24.09 17.93
CA ASP A 613 -2.33 -25.42 17.37
C ASP A 613 -1.03 -26.09 16.87
N GLU A 614 0.10 -25.40 17.05
CA GLU A 614 1.46 -25.81 16.64
C GLU A 614 1.62 -26.07 15.13
N LYS A 615 0.60 -25.74 14.32
CA LYS A 615 0.65 -25.90 12.87
C LYS A 615 1.22 -24.64 12.25
N ASN A 616 2.50 -24.69 11.93
CA ASN A 616 3.18 -23.64 11.19
C ASN A 616 2.36 -23.18 9.95
N GLY A 617 2.09 -21.87 9.88
CA GLY A 617 1.41 -21.22 8.75
C GLY A 617 -0.09 -21.02 8.93
N THR A 618 -0.68 -21.50 10.04
CA THR A 618 -2.10 -21.27 10.35
C THR A 618 -2.38 -19.87 10.89
N LEU A 619 -1.41 -19.26 11.57
CA LEU A 619 -1.53 -17.93 12.15
C LEU A 619 -1.14 -16.83 11.14
N ALA A 620 -2.08 -15.94 10.88
CA ALA A 620 -1.94 -14.69 10.17
C ALA A 620 -2.40 -13.55 11.09
N ILE A 621 -1.64 -12.45 11.08
CA ILE A 621 -1.95 -11.23 11.83
C ILE A 621 -2.05 -10.03 10.89
N ALA A 622 -2.91 -9.07 11.21
CA ALA A 622 -3.08 -7.85 10.42
C ALA A 622 -3.53 -6.68 11.30
N LEU A 623 -3.14 -5.45 10.96
CA LEU A 623 -3.80 -4.26 11.49
C LEU A 623 -5.13 -4.05 10.77
N VAL A 624 -6.14 -3.59 11.50
CA VAL A 624 -7.46 -3.26 10.95
C VAL A 624 -7.87 -1.84 11.30
N ASN A 625 -8.64 -1.20 10.43
CA ASN A 625 -9.23 0.10 10.72
C ASN A 625 -10.18 0.00 11.91
N SER A 626 -10.19 1.02 12.76
CA SER A 626 -10.98 1.06 13.98
C SER A 626 -11.32 2.50 14.36
N THR A 627 -12.13 2.67 15.40
CA THR A 627 -12.40 3.99 16.00
C THR A 627 -11.16 4.64 16.62
N LEU A 628 -10.06 3.90 16.82
CA LEU A 628 -8.79 4.44 17.28
C LEU A 628 -8.03 5.13 16.13
N GLY A 629 -8.29 4.73 14.88
CA GLY A 629 -7.61 5.26 13.69
C GLY A 629 -7.70 4.32 12.49
N SER A 630 -7.26 4.82 11.33
CA SER A 630 -7.29 4.09 10.04
C SER A 630 -5.87 3.83 9.49
N PRO A 631 -5.10 2.83 10.00
CA PRO A 631 -5.44 1.93 11.11
C PRO A 631 -4.80 2.30 12.47
N LEU A 632 -4.00 3.37 12.52
CA LEU A 632 -3.29 3.80 13.74
C LEU A 632 -3.83 5.10 14.30
N GLY A 633 -3.90 5.17 15.63
CA GLY A 633 -4.19 6.37 16.43
C GLY A 633 -2.98 6.81 17.25
N VAL A 634 -3.10 7.99 17.89
CA VAL A 634 -2.04 8.58 18.72
C VAL A 634 -2.16 8.15 20.19
N VAL A 635 -1.01 7.93 20.81
CA VAL A 635 -0.87 7.92 22.27
C VAL A 635 -0.11 9.19 22.64
N ASN A 636 -0.74 10.06 23.42
CA ASN A 636 -0.06 11.20 24.05
C ASN A 636 -0.62 11.39 25.46
N ARG A 637 0.21 11.15 26.48
CA ARG A 637 -0.19 11.26 27.89
C ARG A 637 0.91 11.89 28.72
N GLU A 638 0.55 12.94 29.46
CA GLU A 638 1.40 13.49 30.50
C GLU A 638 1.32 12.63 31.76
N GLU A 639 2.46 12.37 32.41
CA GLU A 639 2.53 11.64 33.67
C GLU A 639 3.33 12.43 34.71
N LYS A 640 2.76 12.55 35.92
CA LYS A 640 3.39 13.26 37.03
C LYS A 640 4.67 12.53 37.46
N GLY A 641 5.81 13.21 37.32
CA GLY A 641 7.12 12.68 37.71
C GLY A 641 7.97 12.17 36.56
N SER A 642 7.49 12.26 35.31
CA SER A 642 8.33 12.06 34.12
C SER A 642 8.74 13.40 33.52
N ASP A 643 10.00 13.49 33.06
CA ASP A 643 10.52 14.68 32.37
C ASP A 643 9.94 14.85 30.95
N TYR A 644 9.37 13.79 30.38
CA TYR A 644 8.81 13.77 29.02
C TYR A 644 7.45 13.08 29.00
N PRO A 645 6.51 13.49 28.12
CA PRO A 645 5.24 12.80 27.97
C PRO A 645 5.42 11.40 27.38
N TYR A 646 4.50 10.49 27.68
CA TYR A 646 4.39 9.22 26.97
C TYR A 646 3.76 9.45 25.61
N VAL A 647 4.54 9.21 24.57
CA VAL A 647 4.11 9.31 23.18
C VAL A 647 4.16 7.95 22.48
N GLY A 648 3.36 7.76 21.44
CA GLY A 648 3.33 6.50 20.69
C GLY A 648 2.08 6.30 19.84
N VAL A 649 1.78 5.04 19.52
CA VAL A 649 0.68 4.68 18.62
C VAL A 649 -0.19 3.57 19.19
N GLU A 650 -1.47 3.57 18.82
CA GLU A 650 -2.41 2.51 19.15
C GLU A 650 -3.20 2.06 17.91
N GLY A 651 -3.75 0.85 17.96
CA GLY A 651 -4.55 0.31 16.86
C GLY A 651 -5.13 -1.06 17.23
N VAL A 652 -5.70 -1.75 16.24
CA VAL A 652 -6.34 -3.06 16.46
C VAL A 652 -5.67 -4.13 15.61
N LEU A 653 -5.14 -5.17 16.26
CA LEU A 653 -4.56 -6.35 15.65
C LEU A 653 -5.59 -7.46 15.54
N SER A 654 -5.76 -7.97 14.33
CA SER A 654 -6.56 -9.16 14.03
C SER A 654 -5.68 -10.40 14.05
N PHE A 655 -6.13 -11.45 14.73
CA PHE A 655 -5.55 -12.79 14.76
C PHE A 655 -6.55 -13.76 14.14
N ASN A 656 -6.19 -14.43 13.04
CA ASN A 656 -7.11 -15.37 12.36
C ASN A 656 -7.29 -16.70 13.13
N SER A 657 -6.31 -17.09 13.95
CA SER A 657 -6.29 -18.26 14.82
C SER A 657 -5.77 -17.85 16.21
N SER A 658 -5.88 -18.74 17.19
CA SER A 658 -5.29 -18.49 18.50
C SER A 658 -3.76 -18.46 18.43
N ALA A 659 -3.14 -17.65 19.27
CA ALA A 659 -1.73 -17.35 19.25
C ALA A 659 -1.11 -17.29 20.65
N ASN A 660 0.18 -17.57 20.75
CA ASN A 660 1.00 -17.28 21.91
C ASN A 660 2.02 -16.20 21.53
N LEU A 661 2.17 -15.18 22.37
CA LEU A 661 3.31 -14.26 22.30
C LEU A 661 4.52 -14.96 22.90
N THR A 662 5.52 -15.24 22.07
CA THR A 662 6.69 -16.05 22.45
C THR A 662 7.93 -15.23 22.75
N VAL A 663 8.03 -14.05 22.14
CA VAL A 663 9.14 -13.12 22.34
C VAL A 663 8.58 -11.70 22.41
N SER A 664 9.07 -10.90 23.36
CA SER A 664 8.87 -9.46 23.41
C SER A 664 10.19 -8.77 23.73
N ILE A 665 10.57 -7.80 22.89
CA ILE A 665 11.78 -6.98 23.05
C ILE A 665 11.32 -5.53 23.07
N LEU A 666 11.54 -4.84 24.18
CA LEU A 666 11.16 -3.43 24.39
C LEU A 666 12.42 -2.61 24.69
N GLY A 667 12.59 -1.47 24.01
CA GLY A 667 13.72 -0.58 24.22
C GLY A 667 14.38 -0.22 22.89
N SER A 668 15.67 -0.51 22.72
CA SER A 668 16.39 -0.12 21.51
C SER A 668 16.05 -0.96 20.27
N ILE A 669 15.89 -0.26 19.14
CA ILE A 669 15.78 -0.84 17.80
C ILE A 669 17.03 -1.62 17.39
N ARG A 670 18.21 -1.22 17.88
CA ARG A 670 19.44 -1.97 17.62
C ARG A 670 19.39 -3.36 18.22
N ASN A 671 18.85 -3.51 19.44
CA ASN A 671 18.62 -4.82 20.05
C ASN A 671 17.60 -5.65 19.27
N ILE A 672 16.52 -5.01 18.79
CA ILE A 672 15.52 -5.66 17.95
C ILE A 672 16.17 -6.19 16.67
N ARG A 673 16.95 -5.37 15.98
CA ARG A 673 17.63 -5.73 14.74
C ARG A 673 18.68 -6.83 14.93
N ASP A 674 19.51 -6.72 15.97
CA ASP A 674 20.52 -7.74 16.31
C ASP A 674 19.86 -9.10 16.61
N PHE A 675 18.64 -9.10 17.16
CA PHE A 675 17.85 -10.33 17.34
C PHE A 675 17.22 -10.84 16.03
N THR A 676 16.58 -9.96 15.24
CA THR A 676 15.85 -10.37 14.03
C THR A 676 16.75 -10.78 12.88
N GLU A 677 17.89 -10.10 12.70
CA GLU A 677 18.82 -10.34 11.59
C GLU A 677 20.06 -11.14 12.04
N GLY A 678 20.39 -11.11 13.33
CA GLY A 678 21.51 -11.88 13.87
C GLY A 678 21.13 -13.33 14.23
N PRO A 679 21.84 -13.94 15.19
CA PRO A 679 21.62 -15.33 15.59
C PRO A 679 20.37 -15.54 16.46
N SER A 680 19.46 -14.56 16.55
CA SER A 680 18.28 -14.58 17.42
C SER A 680 18.60 -14.85 18.89
N ILE A 681 19.66 -14.20 19.39
CA ILE A 681 20.07 -14.26 20.80
C ILE A 681 19.49 -13.05 21.54
N ILE A 682 18.72 -13.29 22.59
CA ILE A 682 18.14 -12.24 23.44
C ILE A 682 19.14 -11.83 24.51
N ASN A 683 19.38 -10.54 24.68
CA ASN A 683 20.23 -10.02 25.76
C ASN A 683 19.52 -10.13 27.13
N PRO A 684 20.08 -10.86 28.11
CA PRO A 684 19.46 -11.03 29.43
C PRO A 684 19.24 -9.71 30.19
N ALA A 685 20.13 -8.73 30.03
CA ALA A 685 20.00 -7.43 30.69
C ALA A 685 18.77 -6.64 30.20
N ILE A 686 18.35 -6.89 28.96
CA ILE A 686 17.14 -6.31 28.38
C ILE A 686 15.92 -7.17 28.75
N GLN A 687 16.01 -8.48 28.55
CA GLN A 687 14.86 -9.38 28.74
C GLN A 687 14.39 -9.45 30.19
N ASN A 688 15.32 -9.57 31.14
CA ASN A 688 15.00 -9.75 32.56
C ASN A 688 14.35 -8.50 33.18
N ALA A 689 14.47 -7.34 32.52
CA ALA A 689 13.84 -6.09 32.94
C ALA A 689 12.41 -5.91 32.39
N THR A 690 11.93 -6.86 31.58
CA THR A 690 10.57 -6.84 31.03
C THR A 690 9.59 -7.39 32.04
N ASN A 691 8.56 -6.62 32.38
CA ASN A 691 7.52 -6.99 33.34
C ASN A 691 6.19 -7.19 32.61
N VAL A 692 5.52 -8.31 32.86
CA VAL A 692 4.22 -8.67 32.28
C VAL A 692 3.17 -8.65 33.38
N THR A 693 2.24 -7.69 33.33
CA THR A 693 1.21 -7.49 34.37
C THR A 693 -0.19 -7.55 33.79
N ARG A 694 -1.11 -8.18 34.52
CA ARG A 694 -2.54 -8.22 34.14
C ARG A 694 -3.21 -6.91 34.52
N VAL A 695 -4.09 -6.41 33.64
CA VAL A 695 -4.83 -5.15 33.89
C VAL A 695 -6.31 -5.41 34.16
N LYS A 696 -6.98 -4.46 34.83
CA LYS A 696 -8.34 -4.60 35.39
C LYS A 696 -9.42 -5.03 34.38
N ASN A 697 -9.23 -4.77 33.08
CA ASN A 697 -10.19 -5.07 32.02
C ASN A 697 -9.91 -6.38 31.25
N GLY A 698 -9.01 -7.24 31.76
CA GLY A 698 -8.67 -8.51 31.09
C GLY A 698 -7.58 -8.39 30.02
N GLY A 699 -6.96 -7.21 29.88
CA GLY A 699 -5.75 -7.00 29.09
C GLY A 699 -4.45 -7.34 29.82
N VAL A 700 -3.34 -7.14 29.12
CA VAL A 700 -1.96 -7.28 29.63
C VAL A 700 -1.16 -6.00 29.33
N LEU A 701 -0.32 -5.61 30.27
CA LEU A 701 0.71 -4.59 30.11
C LEU A 701 2.07 -5.27 30.14
N ILE A 702 2.84 -5.11 29.06
CA ILE A 702 4.24 -5.47 28.95
C ILE A 702 5.03 -4.16 29.05
N SER A 703 5.78 -3.97 30.12
CA SER A 703 6.50 -2.71 30.39
C SER A 703 7.95 -2.98 30.71
N ARG A 704 8.84 -2.06 30.35
CA ARG A 704 10.26 -2.12 30.72
C ARG A 704 10.80 -0.73 31.04
N LEU A 705 11.45 -0.61 32.19
CA LEU A 705 12.33 0.52 32.52
C LEU A 705 13.68 0.31 31.81
N TRP A 706 14.15 1.33 31.11
CA TRP A 706 15.42 1.34 30.41
C TRP A 706 16.60 1.30 31.38
N LEU A 707 17.78 1.01 30.84
CA LEU A 707 19.01 0.95 31.64
C LEU A 707 19.44 2.33 32.18
N ASP A 708 18.85 3.42 31.68
CA ASP A 708 19.03 4.77 32.22
C ASP A 708 18.25 5.03 33.53
N ASN A 709 17.40 4.08 33.94
CA ASN A 709 16.59 4.14 35.14
C ASN A 709 15.56 5.30 35.18
N VAL A 710 15.23 5.89 34.02
CA VAL A 710 14.29 7.01 33.88
C VAL A 710 13.27 6.72 32.78
N THR A 711 13.73 6.27 31.62
CA THR A 711 12.88 6.05 30.43
C THR A 711 12.17 4.71 30.55
N THR A 712 10.89 4.66 30.17
CA THR A 712 10.05 3.47 30.19
C THR A 712 9.40 3.25 28.83
N THR A 713 9.39 2.00 28.36
CA THR A 713 8.62 1.57 27.18
C THR A 713 7.49 0.65 27.59
N ASN A 714 6.31 0.86 27.03
CA ASN A 714 5.07 0.16 27.36
C ASN A 714 4.38 -0.40 26.11
N LEU A 715 3.92 -1.65 26.18
CA LEU A 715 2.99 -2.26 25.24
C LEU A 715 1.77 -2.79 26.01
N TRP A 716 0.61 -2.21 25.71
CA TRP A 716 -0.68 -2.66 26.20
C TRP A 716 -1.36 -3.53 25.13
N LEU A 717 -1.94 -4.65 25.54
CA LEU A 717 -2.74 -5.54 24.67
C LEU A 717 -4.03 -5.95 25.39
N GLU A 718 -5.19 -5.68 24.82
CA GLU A 718 -6.48 -6.07 25.40
C GLU A 718 -7.50 -6.53 24.36
N PRO A 719 -8.42 -7.45 24.70
CA PRO A 719 -9.50 -7.85 23.79
C PRO A 719 -10.32 -6.65 23.31
N TRP A 720 -10.61 -6.59 22.01
CA TRP A 720 -11.37 -5.52 21.38
C TRP A 720 -12.77 -6.00 20.97
N GLN A 721 -13.82 -5.26 21.40
CA GLN A 721 -15.25 -5.43 21.07
C GLN A 721 -15.94 -6.77 21.44
N ASN A 722 -15.20 -7.85 21.68
CA ASN A 722 -15.77 -9.17 21.89
C ASN A 722 -15.48 -9.68 23.32
N LYS A 723 -16.53 -9.85 24.15
CA LYS A 723 -16.40 -10.26 25.57
C LYS A 723 -15.99 -11.73 25.76
N ASP A 724 -16.07 -12.54 24.71
CA ASP A 724 -15.77 -13.98 24.74
C ASP A 724 -14.35 -14.33 24.28
N ILE A 725 -13.53 -13.34 23.94
CA ILE A 725 -12.11 -13.55 23.58
C ILE A 725 -11.32 -13.76 24.87
N SER A 726 -10.69 -14.93 25.01
CA SER A 726 -9.85 -15.24 26.16
C SER A 726 -8.42 -14.69 25.99
N LEU A 727 -7.92 -14.09 27.07
CA LEU A 727 -6.51 -13.76 27.26
C LEU A 727 -6.02 -14.50 28.51
N SER A 728 -4.98 -15.32 28.36
CA SER A 728 -4.38 -16.10 29.44
C SER A 728 -2.93 -15.70 29.65
N ILE A 729 -2.46 -15.71 30.90
CA ILE A 729 -1.06 -15.50 31.23
C ILE A 729 -0.60 -16.76 31.97
N TYR A 730 0.43 -17.42 31.46
CA TYR A 730 1.04 -18.57 32.09
C TYR A 730 2.57 -18.44 31.99
N ASN A 731 3.25 -18.34 33.14
CA ASN A 731 4.71 -18.24 33.21
C ASN A 731 5.27 -17.15 32.28
N ASP A 732 4.75 -15.92 32.40
CA ASP A 732 5.04 -14.73 31.58
C ASP A 732 4.76 -14.85 30.07
N THR A 733 4.22 -15.99 29.62
CA THR A 733 3.74 -16.19 28.25
C THR A 733 2.28 -15.73 28.16
N VAL A 734 1.98 -14.88 27.18
CA VAL A 734 0.62 -14.39 26.93
C VAL A 734 -0.02 -15.20 25.81
N GLY A 735 -1.16 -15.83 26.11
CA GLY A 735 -1.99 -16.56 25.15
C GLY A 735 -3.20 -15.74 24.73
N PHE A 736 -3.48 -15.77 23.44
CA PHE A 736 -4.54 -15.04 22.73
C PHE A 736 -5.47 -16.04 22.03
N GLY A 737 -6.77 -15.97 22.27
CA GLY A 737 -7.77 -16.55 21.37
C GLY A 737 -7.75 -15.89 19.98
N ALA A 738 -8.39 -16.52 19.00
CA ALA A 738 -8.60 -15.88 17.70
C ALA A 738 -9.55 -14.67 17.86
N GLY A 739 -9.24 -13.55 17.21
CA GLY A 739 -10.07 -12.34 17.33
C GLY A 739 -9.28 -11.04 17.18
N PHE A 740 -9.86 -9.96 17.69
CA PHE A 740 -9.32 -8.61 17.61
C PHE A 740 -8.79 -8.15 18.96
N TYR A 741 -7.60 -7.56 18.97
CA TYR A 741 -6.94 -7.04 20.16
C TYR A 741 -6.51 -5.60 19.92
N LYS A 742 -6.92 -4.71 20.81
CA LYS A 742 -6.37 -3.35 20.85
C LYS A 742 -4.93 -3.46 21.36
N PHE A 743 -4.00 -2.84 20.65
CA PHE A 743 -2.65 -2.60 21.16
C PHE A 743 -2.41 -1.10 21.34
N SER A 744 -1.60 -0.74 22.33
CA SER A 744 -1.13 0.64 22.55
C SER A 744 0.34 0.59 22.97
N ALA A 745 1.21 1.12 22.11
CA ALA A 745 2.65 1.13 22.28
C ALA A 745 3.12 2.56 22.56
N SER A 746 3.92 2.77 23.61
CA SER A 746 4.38 4.11 23.99
C SER A 746 5.71 4.12 24.76
N PHE A 747 6.37 5.27 24.78
CA PHE A 747 7.61 5.54 25.52
C PHE A 747 7.73 7.02 25.89
N ASN A 748 8.54 7.35 26.89
CA ASN A 748 8.73 8.72 27.40
C ASN A 748 10.20 9.19 27.28
N TYR A 749 10.62 9.49 26.05
CA TYR A 749 11.98 9.96 25.71
C TYR A 749 11.92 11.32 25.00
N PRO A 750 13.00 12.14 24.95
CA PRO A 750 13.02 13.35 24.14
C PRO A 750 12.71 13.08 22.66
N GLN A 751 11.71 13.77 22.11
CA GLN A 751 11.28 13.60 20.72
C GLN A 751 12.11 14.44 19.74
N LEU A 752 12.25 13.97 18.50
CA LEU A 752 12.86 14.73 17.41
C LEU A 752 11.86 15.70 16.81
N LYS A 753 12.34 16.83 16.29
CA LYS A 753 11.49 17.79 15.58
C LYS A 753 11.51 17.50 14.08
N GLN A 754 10.43 16.92 13.57
CA GLN A 754 10.27 16.62 12.15
C GLN A 754 10.21 17.91 11.30
N LEU A 755 10.77 17.85 10.10
CA LEU A 755 10.59 18.84 9.05
C LEU A 755 9.35 18.46 8.22
N SER A 756 8.37 19.35 8.13
CA SER A 756 7.17 19.17 7.30
C SER A 756 7.51 19.03 5.80
N PRO A 757 6.60 18.47 4.97
CA PRO A 757 6.76 18.40 3.52
C PRO A 757 7.24 19.70 2.87
N GLN A 758 6.71 20.84 3.30
CA GLN A 758 7.04 22.17 2.76
C GLN A 758 8.41 22.68 3.24
N GLN A 759 8.85 22.26 4.44
CA GLN A 759 10.16 22.62 4.99
C GLN A 759 11.29 21.79 4.37
N VAL A 760 11.03 20.53 4.01
CA VAL A 760 12.04 19.68 3.38
C VAL A 760 12.31 20.08 1.94
N LEU A 761 11.27 20.50 1.20
CA LEU A 761 11.40 20.91 -0.19
C LEU A 761 11.88 22.37 -0.35
N ASN A 762 12.68 22.64 -1.39
CA ASN A 762 12.95 24.02 -1.80
C ASN A 762 11.74 24.67 -2.47
N ASN A 763 11.81 25.98 -2.72
CA ASN A 763 10.68 26.75 -3.23
C ASN A 763 10.24 26.32 -4.65
N GLN A 764 11.18 25.88 -5.50
CA GLN A 764 10.88 25.47 -6.88
C GLN A 764 10.20 24.09 -6.94
N SER A 765 10.45 23.25 -5.95
CA SER A 765 9.99 21.87 -5.89
C SER A 765 8.73 21.68 -5.05
N GLN A 766 8.08 22.76 -4.57
CA GLN A 766 6.87 22.68 -3.75
C GLN A 766 5.69 21.96 -4.44
N SER A 767 5.64 21.96 -5.77
CA SER A 767 4.60 21.23 -6.52
C SER A 767 4.66 19.71 -6.30
N LEU A 768 5.83 19.16 -5.93
CA LEU A 768 5.99 17.73 -5.61
C LEU A 768 5.14 17.32 -4.41
N ALA A 769 4.91 18.21 -3.44
CA ALA A 769 4.07 17.91 -2.28
C ALA A 769 2.60 17.59 -2.67
N LYS A 770 2.17 18.00 -3.86
CA LYS A 770 0.86 17.67 -4.44
C LYS A 770 0.92 16.48 -5.42
N LYS A 771 1.95 16.43 -6.27
CA LYS A 771 2.07 15.44 -7.35
C LYS A 771 2.58 14.07 -6.88
N GLU A 772 3.53 14.07 -5.96
CA GLU A 772 4.24 12.89 -5.44
C GLU A 772 4.04 12.84 -3.91
N GLN A 773 2.78 12.97 -3.46
CA GLN A 773 2.44 13.20 -2.06
C GLN A 773 2.94 12.07 -1.14
N SER A 774 2.87 10.83 -1.61
CA SER A 774 3.34 9.65 -0.88
C SER A 774 4.85 9.74 -0.61
N GLU A 775 5.64 10.01 -1.64
CA GLU A 775 7.11 10.12 -1.63
C GLU A 775 7.57 11.28 -0.77
N VAL A 776 6.93 12.45 -0.90
CA VAL A 776 7.26 13.63 -0.11
C VAL A 776 6.91 13.42 1.37
N ARG A 777 5.81 12.74 1.69
CA ARG A 777 5.48 12.37 3.08
C ARG A 777 6.53 11.45 3.70
N SER A 778 7.02 10.46 2.95
CA SER A 778 8.12 9.60 3.44
C SER A 778 9.43 10.37 3.56
N LEU A 779 9.72 11.30 2.65
CA LEU A 779 10.88 12.17 2.74
C LEU A 779 10.83 13.03 4.01
N SER A 780 9.65 13.56 4.34
CA SER A 780 9.38 14.30 5.57
C SER A 780 9.54 13.41 6.83
N PHE A 781 9.02 12.18 6.81
CA PHE A 781 9.21 11.21 7.90
C PHE A 781 10.67 10.94 8.24
N PHE A 782 11.56 10.95 7.25
CA PHE A 782 13.00 10.76 7.46
C PHE A 782 13.78 12.05 7.73
N SER A 783 13.12 13.22 7.77
CA SER A 783 13.78 14.53 7.87
C SER A 783 13.48 15.24 9.17
N TYR A 784 14.51 15.50 9.96
CA TYR A 784 14.42 16.21 11.24
C TYR A 784 15.36 17.42 11.24
N THR A 785 15.12 18.35 12.17
CA THR A 785 15.97 19.55 12.30
C THR A 785 17.43 19.25 12.57
N ASP A 786 17.71 18.13 13.25
CA ASP A 786 19.04 17.77 13.73
C ASP A 786 19.78 16.78 12.80
N LYS A 787 19.04 15.97 12.05
CA LYS A 787 19.57 14.98 11.10
C LYS A 787 18.47 14.47 10.16
N LEU A 788 18.87 13.94 9.02
CA LEU A 788 18.03 13.02 8.25
C LEU A 788 18.37 11.58 8.67
N LEU A 789 17.39 10.70 8.64
CA LEU A 789 17.57 9.27 8.89
C LEU A 789 17.77 8.54 7.56
N ALA A 790 18.65 7.54 7.52
CA ALA A 790 18.85 6.76 6.31
C ALA A 790 17.65 5.86 5.95
N GLY A 791 16.83 5.46 6.93
CA GLY A 791 15.66 4.63 6.68
C GLY A 791 14.80 4.39 7.91
N GLY A 792 13.85 3.46 7.78
CA GLY A 792 12.93 3.05 8.83
C GLY A 792 13.56 2.24 9.96
N TRP A 793 12.80 1.34 10.58
CA TRP A 793 13.16 0.61 11.80
C TRP A 793 14.54 -0.07 11.75
N ARG A 794 15.06 -0.50 10.59
CA ARG A 794 16.40 -1.11 10.50
C ARG A 794 17.57 -0.10 10.58
N PHE A 795 17.32 1.18 10.26
CA PHE A 795 18.34 2.19 9.98
C PHE A 795 18.13 3.54 10.69
N LEU A 796 17.37 3.57 11.79
CA LEU A 796 17.14 4.80 12.57
C LEU A 796 18.43 5.43 13.16
N THR A 797 19.51 4.66 13.27
CA THR A 797 20.84 5.12 13.73
C THR A 797 21.75 5.64 12.61
N TYR A 798 21.39 5.38 11.36
CA TYR A 798 22.24 5.68 10.20
C TYR A 798 21.92 7.09 9.73
N PHE A 799 22.97 7.90 9.59
CA PHE A 799 22.86 9.22 9.00
C PHE A 799 24.06 9.51 8.10
N GLY A 800 25.31 9.28 8.52
CA GLY A 800 26.52 9.76 7.84
C GLY A 800 26.56 9.56 6.31
N ARG A 801 27.15 8.44 5.87
CA ARG A 801 27.32 8.13 4.43
C ARG A 801 26.00 8.14 3.68
N ASP A 802 25.00 7.42 4.18
CA ASP A 802 23.78 7.12 3.45
C ASP A 802 22.93 8.37 3.22
N THR A 803 22.88 9.30 4.19
CA THR A 803 22.18 10.58 3.99
C THR A 803 22.98 11.53 3.12
N MET A 804 24.33 11.53 3.16
CA MET A 804 25.12 12.36 2.26
C MET A 804 24.99 11.93 0.80
N ILE A 805 24.98 10.62 0.52
CA ILE A 805 24.70 10.09 -0.83
C ILE A 805 23.29 10.51 -1.27
N SER A 806 22.29 10.32 -0.40
CA SER A 806 20.90 10.72 -0.67
C SER A 806 20.78 12.22 -0.95
N ALA A 807 21.44 13.05 -0.14
CA ALA A 807 21.43 14.49 -0.26
C ALA A 807 22.04 14.98 -1.57
N LEU A 808 23.13 14.34 -2.04
CA LEU A 808 23.73 14.67 -3.34
C LEU A 808 22.81 14.36 -4.53
N LEU A 809 21.97 13.32 -4.43
CA LEU A 809 21.03 12.93 -5.47
C LEU A 809 19.70 13.72 -5.38
N LEU A 810 19.28 14.07 -4.17
CA LEU A 810 18.08 14.87 -3.88
C LEU A 810 18.33 16.38 -3.89
N GLU A 811 19.58 16.82 -4.07
CA GLU A 811 20.01 18.22 -4.06
C GLU A 811 19.06 19.17 -4.84
N PRO A 812 18.57 18.82 -6.05
CA PRO A 812 17.66 19.69 -6.80
C PRO A 812 16.30 19.97 -6.13
N VAL A 813 15.88 19.16 -5.16
CA VAL A 813 14.57 19.27 -4.51
C VAL A 813 14.67 19.65 -3.03
N LEU A 814 15.78 19.37 -2.36
CA LEU A 814 15.96 19.68 -0.94
C LEU A 814 16.10 21.18 -0.68
N SER A 815 15.60 21.62 0.47
CA SER A 815 15.74 22.99 0.95
C SER A 815 17.19 23.29 1.37
N ALA A 816 17.65 24.51 1.06
CA ALA A 816 19.03 24.99 1.25
C ALA A 816 19.08 26.35 2.01
N ARG A 817 18.24 26.50 3.04
CA ARG A 817 18.11 27.73 3.86
C ARG A 817 18.49 27.48 5.32
N ASN A 818 18.36 28.49 6.18
CA ASN A 818 18.59 28.32 7.61
C ASN A 818 17.69 27.20 8.19
N SER A 819 18.29 26.24 8.89
CA SER A 819 17.57 25.08 9.47
C SER A 819 16.82 24.26 8.42
N SER A 820 17.44 24.10 7.24
CA SER A 820 16.91 23.32 6.12
C SER A 820 17.35 21.86 6.14
N ALA A 821 16.79 21.05 5.24
CA ALA A 821 17.14 19.64 5.09
C ALA A 821 18.64 19.44 4.78
N LEU A 822 19.22 20.27 3.90
CA LEU A 822 20.66 20.16 3.58
C LEU A 822 21.55 20.60 4.77
N GLU A 823 21.16 21.63 5.52
CA GLU A 823 21.91 22.03 6.73
C GLU A 823 21.78 20.98 7.85
N ALA A 824 20.66 20.27 7.95
CA ALA A 824 20.49 19.16 8.88
C ALA A 824 21.45 18.00 8.55
N VAL A 825 21.63 17.65 7.28
CA VAL A 825 22.61 16.63 6.86
C VAL A 825 24.05 17.08 7.18
N ILE A 826 24.44 18.28 6.75
CA ILE A 826 25.80 18.79 6.96
C ILE A 826 26.09 18.95 8.47
N GLY A 827 25.15 19.54 9.21
CA GLY A 827 25.27 19.75 10.65
C GLY A 827 25.37 18.44 11.43
N ALA A 828 24.53 17.44 11.12
CA ALA A 828 24.57 16.14 11.77
C ALA A 828 25.95 15.48 11.67
N VAL A 829 26.56 15.57 10.49
CA VAL A 829 27.88 15.03 10.17
C VAL A 829 28.99 15.80 10.88
N LEU A 830 28.98 17.14 10.77
CA LEU A 830 29.99 17.99 11.40
C LEU A 830 29.99 17.83 12.93
N GLU A 831 28.82 17.77 13.54
CA GLU A 831 28.65 17.63 15.00
C GLU A 831 29.28 16.34 15.55
N ARG A 832 29.39 15.30 14.72
CA ARG A 832 29.85 13.94 15.09
C ARG A 832 31.18 13.56 14.41
N ILE A 833 31.98 14.54 14.04
CA ILE A 833 33.36 14.29 13.61
C ILE A 833 34.20 13.91 14.83
N ASN A 834 35.02 12.87 14.68
CA ASN A 834 36.05 12.56 15.67
C ASN A 834 37.11 13.67 15.64
N ARG A 835 37.10 14.52 16.67
CA ARG A 835 38.03 15.67 16.79
C ARG A 835 39.51 15.29 16.83
N THR A 836 39.85 14.03 17.09
CA THR A 836 41.24 13.58 17.21
C THR A 836 41.86 13.32 15.84
N ASP A 837 41.13 12.68 14.93
CA ASP A 837 41.66 12.24 13.64
C ASP A 837 40.91 12.76 12.42
N GLY A 838 39.75 13.41 12.59
CA GLY A 838 38.90 13.91 11.52
C GLY A 838 38.03 12.87 10.83
N SER A 839 37.90 11.66 11.40
CA SER A 839 36.98 10.64 10.92
C SER A 839 35.54 11.12 11.02
N VAL A 840 34.77 10.83 9.98
CA VAL A 840 33.35 11.15 9.91
C VAL A 840 32.52 9.96 10.41
N CYS A 841 31.59 10.24 11.32
CA CYS A 841 30.74 9.21 11.90
C CYS A 841 29.77 8.65 10.86
N HIS A 842 29.67 7.31 10.81
CA HIS A 842 28.75 6.60 9.93
C HIS A 842 27.37 6.43 10.57
N GLU A 843 27.35 5.91 11.79
CA GLU A 843 26.14 5.70 12.59
C GLU A 843 26.38 6.09 14.05
N GLU A 844 25.32 6.53 14.71
CA GLU A 844 25.34 6.84 16.14
C GLU A 844 24.63 5.76 16.96
N THR A 845 25.08 5.59 18.18
CA THR A 845 24.43 4.77 19.19
C THR A 845 23.85 5.69 20.25
N ILE A 846 22.53 5.66 20.42
CA ILE A 846 21.79 6.55 21.33
C ILE A 846 20.78 5.75 22.17
N GLY A 847 20.20 6.41 23.17
CA GLY A 847 19.16 5.84 24.02
C GLY A 847 19.63 4.59 24.79
N ASP A 848 18.74 3.64 24.98
CA ASP A 848 18.96 2.42 25.78
C ASP A 848 20.18 1.59 25.34
N TYR A 849 20.49 1.56 24.04
CA TYR A 849 21.65 0.81 23.53
C TYR A 849 22.98 1.47 23.90
N ALA A 850 23.02 2.81 23.93
CA ALA A 850 24.21 3.53 24.39
C ALA A 850 24.50 3.19 25.85
N THR A 851 23.48 3.19 26.69
CA THR A 851 23.60 2.79 28.09
C THR A 851 24.07 1.34 28.23
N LEU A 852 23.52 0.42 27.42
CA LEU A 852 23.95 -0.97 27.40
C LEU A 852 25.44 -1.11 27.06
N LEU A 853 25.92 -0.48 25.98
CA LEU A 853 27.32 -0.56 25.58
C LEU A 853 28.25 0.07 26.61
N ASN A 854 27.86 1.21 27.21
CA ASN A 854 28.63 1.83 28.27
C ASN A 854 28.76 0.90 29.48
N LEU A 855 27.66 0.27 29.91
CA LEU A 855 27.68 -0.70 31.03
C LEU A 855 28.54 -1.92 30.73
N GLN A 856 28.52 -2.44 29.50
CA GLN A 856 29.41 -3.53 29.08
C GLN A 856 30.89 -3.16 29.17
N ASN A 857 31.20 -1.87 29.02
CA ASN A 857 32.54 -1.31 29.20
C ASN A 857 32.82 -0.86 30.64
N GLY A 858 31.93 -1.12 31.60
CA GLY A 858 32.07 -0.71 32.99
C GLY A 858 31.86 0.79 33.25
N ILE A 859 31.19 1.49 32.32
CA ILE A 859 30.92 2.93 32.36
C ILE A 859 29.42 3.15 32.65
N TYR A 860 29.10 3.89 33.71
CA TYR A 860 27.73 4.28 34.02
C TYR A 860 27.39 5.61 33.33
N SER A 861 26.91 5.54 32.09
CA SER A 861 26.63 6.73 31.26
C SER A 861 25.55 6.45 30.21
N THR A 862 24.74 7.45 29.90
CA THR A 862 23.77 7.46 28.78
C THR A 862 24.31 8.22 27.56
N ALA A 863 25.56 8.68 27.61
CA ALA A 863 26.17 9.43 26.53
C ALA A 863 26.19 8.62 25.21
N PRO A 864 25.96 9.28 24.07
CA PRO A 864 25.92 8.62 22.78
C PRO A 864 27.30 8.05 22.39
N GLY A 865 27.28 6.98 21.59
CA GLY A 865 28.45 6.43 20.91
C GLY A 865 28.44 6.79 19.42
N PHE A 866 29.61 6.86 18.81
CA PHE A 866 29.76 7.17 17.39
C PHE A 866 30.69 6.16 16.73
N THR A 867 30.28 5.58 15.61
CA THR A 867 31.08 4.57 14.91
C THR A 867 31.73 5.19 13.67
N TYR A 868 32.98 4.80 13.44
CA TYR A 868 33.80 5.29 12.33
C TYR A 868 34.35 4.16 11.42
N PRO A 869 33.68 3.01 11.20
CA PRO A 869 34.28 1.91 10.42
C PRO A 869 34.39 2.22 8.93
N MET A 870 33.49 3.07 8.42
CA MET A 870 33.33 3.36 6.99
C MET A 870 34.34 4.41 6.51
N ILE A 871 35.25 4.01 5.62
CA ILE A 871 36.31 4.87 5.07
C ILE A 871 35.79 5.85 4.02
N ASP A 872 34.72 5.51 3.31
CA ASP A 872 34.10 6.35 2.27
C ASP A 872 33.40 7.58 2.84
N THR A 873 32.84 7.45 4.04
CA THR A 873 32.11 8.52 4.76
C THR A 873 32.94 9.81 4.88
N ASP A 874 34.25 9.68 5.08
CA ASP A 874 35.16 10.82 5.20
C ASP A 874 35.13 11.75 3.98
N TYR A 875 34.96 11.19 2.79
CA TYR A 875 35.16 11.89 1.53
C TYR A 875 33.89 12.54 0.98
N PHE A 876 32.70 12.12 1.42
CA PHE A 876 31.44 12.73 0.99
C PHE A 876 31.24 14.14 1.56
N LEU A 877 31.72 14.39 2.78
CA LEU A 877 31.47 15.66 3.47
C LEU A 877 32.05 16.86 2.69
N PRO A 878 33.33 16.89 2.27
CA PRO A 878 33.85 17.99 1.47
C PRO A 878 33.06 18.20 0.17
N VAL A 879 32.67 17.11 -0.52
CA VAL A 879 31.91 17.18 -1.76
C VAL A 879 30.54 17.83 -1.55
N LEU A 880 29.82 17.43 -0.50
CA LEU A 880 28.52 18.01 -0.18
C LEU A 880 28.64 19.47 0.23
N MET A 881 29.66 19.82 1.03
CA MET A 881 29.93 21.20 1.44
C MET A 881 30.29 22.10 0.25
N ASP A 882 31.10 21.61 -0.69
CA ASP A 882 31.48 22.36 -1.90
C ASP A 882 30.27 22.72 -2.74
N ARG A 883 29.38 21.74 -3.01
CA ARG A 883 28.13 21.99 -3.71
C ARG A 883 27.21 22.96 -2.97
N TYR A 884 27.03 22.74 -1.66
CA TYR A 884 26.16 23.58 -0.84
C TYR A 884 26.64 25.03 -0.78
N PHE A 885 27.92 25.29 -0.50
CA PHE A 885 28.45 26.65 -0.39
C PHE A 885 28.64 27.35 -1.73
N SER A 886 28.84 26.60 -2.82
CA SER A 886 28.79 27.16 -4.17
C SER A 886 27.41 27.75 -4.49
N ALA A 887 26.34 27.08 -4.06
CA ALA A 887 24.97 27.57 -4.22
C ALA A 887 24.57 28.64 -3.16
N THR A 888 25.17 28.59 -1.97
CA THR A 888 24.76 29.41 -0.81
C THR A 888 25.94 30.12 -0.11
N PRO A 889 26.77 30.92 -0.80
CA PRO A 889 28.02 31.46 -0.24
C PRO A 889 27.81 32.31 1.02
N LYS A 890 26.65 32.99 1.15
CA LYS A 890 26.29 33.78 2.33
C LYS A 890 26.11 32.95 3.62
N ARG A 891 25.91 31.63 3.50
CA ARG A 891 25.68 30.72 4.64
C ARG A 891 26.96 30.23 5.30
N VAL A 892 28.11 30.36 4.65
CA VAL A 892 29.42 29.87 5.15
C VAL A 892 29.67 30.33 6.59
N LYS A 893 29.65 31.65 6.83
CA LYS A 893 29.95 32.22 8.15
C LYS A 893 28.94 31.78 9.22
N SER A 894 27.66 31.74 8.89
CA SER A 894 26.62 31.35 9.85
C SER A 894 26.68 29.87 10.19
N LEU A 895 26.87 28.99 9.20
CA LEU A 895 26.82 27.55 9.40
C LEU A 895 28.10 27.05 10.07
N LEU A 896 29.27 27.47 9.59
CA LEU A 896 30.55 27.04 10.16
C LEU A 896 30.89 27.76 11.46
N GLY A 897 30.24 28.88 11.76
CA GLY A 897 30.33 29.57 13.05
C GLY A 897 29.55 28.89 14.18
N THR A 898 28.69 27.91 13.87
CA THR A 898 27.92 27.15 14.87
C THR A 898 28.85 26.45 15.86
N LYS A 899 28.53 26.57 17.14
CA LYS A 899 29.22 25.85 18.21
C LYS A 899 28.84 24.37 18.17
N ALA A 900 29.85 23.51 18.19
CA ALA A 900 29.65 22.08 18.36
C ALA A 900 29.51 21.73 19.85
N GLY A 901 29.14 20.50 20.16
CA GLY A 901 29.03 19.99 21.53
C GLY A 901 27.62 19.72 22.04
N ASN A 902 26.62 19.92 21.19
CA ASN A 902 25.21 19.65 21.51
C ASN A 902 24.91 18.15 21.50
N VAL A 903 25.55 17.39 20.61
CA VAL A 903 25.38 15.93 20.55
C VAL A 903 26.64 15.22 21.02
N ASP A 904 27.79 15.53 20.43
CA ASP A 904 29.07 15.00 20.88
C ASP A 904 29.72 16.00 21.85
N VAL A 905 29.57 15.74 23.15
CA VAL A 905 30.10 16.60 24.21
C VAL A 905 31.62 16.80 24.14
N GLU A 906 32.35 15.89 23.48
CA GLU A 906 33.79 16.04 23.25
C GLU A 906 34.07 17.24 22.35
N ASN A 907 33.12 17.67 21.52
CA ASN A 907 33.26 18.77 20.57
C ASN A 907 32.88 20.17 21.12
N ARG A 908 32.45 20.30 22.39
CA ARG A 908 31.93 21.56 23.00
C ARG A 908 32.76 22.84 22.90
N ASN A 909 34.06 22.71 22.62
CA ASN A 909 34.99 23.85 22.49
C ASN A 909 35.35 24.17 21.04
N LEU A 910 34.73 23.49 20.09
CA LEU A 910 34.97 23.63 18.66
C LEU A 910 33.76 24.26 17.98
N THR A 911 33.98 24.74 16.76
CA THR A 911 32.92 25.10 15.83
C THR A 911 32.82 24.06 14.74
N TRP A 912 31.69 24.03 14.03
CA TRP A 912 31.55 23.21 12.82
C TRP A 912 32.62 23.52 11.76
N GLY A 913 33.09 24.77 11.67
CA GLY A 913 34.25 25.13 10.84
C GLY A 913 35.56 24.49 11.30
N ASN A 914 35.79 24.38 12.60
CA ASN A 914 36.97 23.67 13.11
C ASN A 914 36.92 22.18 12.77
N LEU A 915 35.76 21.54 12.90
CA LEU A 915 35.59 20.12 12.61
C LEU A 915 35.73 19.82 11.11
N SER A 916 35.16 20.67 10.25
CA SER A 916 35.37 20.62 8.80
C SER A 916 36.85 20.72 8.43
N TYR A 917 37.59 21.63 9.06
CA TYR A 917 39.03 21.77 8.86
C TYR A 917 39.81 20.51 9.28
N ILE A 918 39.48 19.90 10.42
CA ILE A 918 40.15 18.68 10.90
C ILE A 918 39.94 17.52 9.91
N ASN A 919 38.72 17.34 9.39
CA ASN A 919 38.44 16.33 8.37
C ASN A 919 39.21 16.61 7.05
N ALA A 920 39.19 17.85 6.55
CA ALA A 920 39.95 18.21 5.35
C ALA A 920 41.46 17.99 5.52
N GLN A 921 41.99 18.31 6.71
CA GLN A 921 43.40 18.08 7.04
C GLN A 921 43.75 16.59 7.04
N LYS A 922 42.87 15.73 7.58
CA LYS A 922 43.01 14.28 7.51
C LYS A 922 43.12 13.80 6.07
N ILE A 923 42.17 14.20 5.22
CA ILE A 923 42.13 13.81 3.81
C ILE A 923 43.41 14.26 3.09
N MET A 924 43.84 15.51 3.30
CA MET A 924 45.08 16.02 2.73
C MET A 924 46.32 15.22 3.17
N ASN A 925 46.36 14.76 4.43
CA ASN A 925 47.49 14.00 4.95
C ASN A 925 47.53 12.56 4.42
N ILE A 926 46.40 11.83 4.49
CA ILE A 926 46.37 10.40 4.11
C ILE A 926 46.57 10.19 2.61
N THR A 927 46.18 11.17 1.79
CA THR A 927 46.28 11.10 0.32
C THR A 927 47.68 11.49 -0.20
N ALA A 928 48.54 12.06 0.64
CA ALA A 928 49.86 12.54 0.23
C ALA A 928 50.84 11.42 -0.14
N ALA A 929 50.68 10.21 0.41
CA ALA A 929 51.56 9.08 0.08
C ALA A 929 51.45 8.67 -1.39
N PHE A 930 50.22 8.55 -1.90
CA PHE A 930 49.97 8.20 -3.29
C PHE A 930 50.39 9.33 -4.26
N GLU A 931 50.35 10.60 -3.84
CA GLU A 931 50.92 11.70 -4.63
C GLU A 931 52.43 11.51 -4.87
N LYS A 932 53.15 10.94 -3.90
CA LYS A 932 54.59 10.71 -3.99
C LYS A 932 54.93 9.42 -4.76
N GLU A 933 54.15 8.37 -4.55
CA GLU A 933 54.37 7.05 -5.15
C GLU A 933 53.02 6.42 -5.51
N GLN A 934 52.71 6.37 -6.80
CA GLN A 934 51.42 5.90 -7.34
C GLN A 934 51.37 4.36 -7.43
N SER A 935 51.38 3.69 -6.28
CA SER A 935 51.33 2.22 -6.17
C SER A 935 50.13 1.76 -5.31
N VAL A 936 49.74 0.48 -5.46
CA VAL A 936 48.63 -0.13 -4.70
C VAL A 936 48.85 0.00 -3.18
N LYS A 937 50.11 -0.05 -2.73
CA LYS A 937 50.52 0.14 -1.35
C LYS A 937 50.00 1.45 -0.72
N ASN A 938 49.87 2.50 -1.53
CA ASN A 938 49.48 3.84 -1.07
C ASN A 938 48.01 4.17 -1.34
N LEU A 939 47.22 3.21 -1.83
CA LEU A 939 45.78 3.34 -1.96
C LEU A 939 45.08 3.29 -0.59
N ILE A 940 43.88 3.87 -0.52
CA ILE A 940 43.04 3.82 0.66
C ILE A 940 42.47 2.39 0.79
N GLN A 941 42.76 1.77 1.93
CA GLN A 941 42.31 0.42 2.27
C GLN A 941 41.34 0.46 3.45
N LEU A 942 40.47 -0.55 3.54
CA LEU A 942 39.60 -0.76 4.71
C LEU A 942 40.46 -0.81 5.99
N LYS A 943 39.96 -0.18 7.06
CA LYS A 943 40.65 -0.12 8.35
C LYS A 943 41.07 -1.51 8.83
N LYS A 944 42.26 -1.61 9.43
CA LYS A 944 42.80 -2.89 9.91
C LYS A 944 41.83 -3.50 10.94
N GLY A 945 41.48 -4.76 10.76
CA GLY A 945 40.55 -5.48 11.64
C GLY A 945 39.09 -5.36 11.25
N GLU A 946 38.72 -4.35 10.46
CA GLU A 946 37.35 -4.20 9.94
C GLU A 946 37.13 -5.12 8.74
N LEU A 947 35.99 -5.82 8.70
CA LEU A 947 35.57 -6.67 7.56
C LEU A 947 34.82 -5.87 6.50
N VAL A 948 34.13 -4.81 6.93
CA VAL A 948 33.35 -3.89 6.10
C VAL A 948 33.91 -2.48 6.27
N GLY A 949 33.63 -1.57 5.33
CA GLY A 949 34.10 -0.20 5.48
C GLY A 949 33.79 0.74 4.31
N GLN A 950 32.83 0.40 3.46
CA GLN A 950 32.32 1.30 2.42
C GLN A 950 30.83 0.99 2.16
N TRP A 951 30.18 1.74 1.26
CA TRP A 951 28.76 1.70 0.94
C TRP A 951 28.12 0.30 0.90
N ARG A 952 28.80 -0.71 0.37
CA ARG A 952 28.29 -2.09 0.30
C ARG A 952 28.25 -2.82 1.64
N ASP A 953 28.66 -2.21 2.75
CA ASP A 953 28.46 -2.62 4.15
C ASP A 953 28.01 -4.09 4.39
N SER A 954 28.81 -5.05 3.92
CA SER A 954 28.50 -6.48 3.97
C SER A 954 29.79 -7.26 3.81
N THR A 955 29.93 -8.34 4.59
CA THR A 955 31.14 -9.16 4.67
C THR A 955 31.65 -9.60 3.29
N TYR A 956 30.73 -9.97 2.40
CA TYR A 956 31.06 -10.46 1.06
C TYR A 956 30.91 -9.40 -0.04
N GLY A 957 30.49 -8.17 0.28
CA GLY A 957 30.18 -7.13 -0.72
C GLY A 957 31.36 -6.74 -1.61
N LEU A 958 32.60 -6.90 -1.13
CA LEU A 958 33.84 -6.68 -1.90
C LEU A 958 34.56 -7.99 -2.28
N ALA A 959 33.91 -9.14 -2.09
CA ALA A 959 34.52 -10.46 -2.27
C ALA A 959 35.84 -10.63 -1.49
N ASN A 960 35.86 -10.17 -0.23
CA ASN A 960 37.04 -10.05 0.65
C ASN A 960 38.11 -9.03 0.25
N GLY A 961 37.90 -8.27 -0.83
CA GLY A 961 38.78 -7.19 -1.23
C GLY A 961 38.88 -6.10 -0.17
N ARG A 962 40.08 -5.52 0.00
CA ARG A 962 40.39 -4.52 1.03
C ARG A 962 40.61 -3.13 0.48
N ILE A 963 40.77 -2.97 -0.83
CA ILE A 963 41.04 -1.69 -1.48
C ILE A 963 39.93 -1.45 -2.50
N PRO A 964 38.87 -0.70 -2.13
CA PRO A 964 37.67 -0.61 -2.94
C PRO A 964 37.78 0.44 -4.06
N PHE A 965 37.11 0.17 -5.19
CA PHE A 965 37.14 1.00 -6.39
C PHE A 965 36.51 2.38 -6.18
N ASP A 966 35.30 2.43 -5.62
CA ASP A 966 34.51 3.64 -5.40
C ASP A 966 35.28 4.70 -4.59
N VAL A 967 35.98 4.27 -3.53
CA VAL A 967 36.79 5.16 -2.70
C VAL A 967 37.97 5.72 -3.48
N ASN A 968 38.77 4.85 -4.08
CA ASN A 968 40.06 5.23 -4.66
C ASN A 968 39.93 5.93 -6.02
N CYS A 969 39.01 5.46 -6.86
CA CYS A 969 38.85 5.94 -8.24
C CYS A 969 37.77 7.02 -8.40
N ALA A 970 36.98 7.31 -7.36
CA ALA A 970 35.95 8.35 -7.40
C ALA A 970 35.98 9.29 -6.19
N LEU A 971 35.80 8.79 -4.97
CA LEU A 971 35.55 9.65 -3.81
C LEU A 971 36.78 10.44 -3.35
N VAL A 972 37.95 9.82 -3.27
CA VAL A 972 39.20 10.49 -2.88
C VAL A 972 39.53 11.67 -3.80
N PRO A 973 39.64 11.50 -5.14
CA PRO A 973 39.88 12.62 -6.03
C PRO A 973 38.75 13.66 -5.99
N ALA A 974 37.48 13.25 -5.85
CA ALA A 974 36.35 14.19 -5.74
C ALA A 974 36.44 15.05 -4.48
N ALA A 975 36.77 14.47 -3.33
CA ALA A 975 36.97 15.19 -2.08
C ALA A 975 38.15 16.14 -2.15
N LEU A 976 39.25 15.76 -2.81
CA LEU A 976 40.41 16.64 -3.00
C LEU A 976 40.08 17.83 -3.92
N TYR A 977 39.30 17.63 -4.98
CA TYR A 977 38.77 18.73 -5.79
C TYR A 977 37.84 19.64 -4.98
N ALA A 978 36.96 19.06 -4.16
CA ALA A 978 36.09 19.82 -3.27
C ALA A 978 36.88 20.64 -2.24
N ILE A 979 37.92 20.07 -1.61
CA ILE A 979 38.82 20.79 -0.69
C ILE A 979 39.52 21.94 -1.41
N SER A 980 39.97 21.75 -2.66
CA SER A 980 40.56 22.83 -3.47
C SER A 980 39.59 23.99 -3.66
N ASN A 981 38.33 23.70 -3.99
CA ASN A 981 37.31 24.72 -4.20
C ASN A 981 36.94 25.42 -2.89
N LEU A 982 36.69 24.66 -1.83
CA LEU A 982 36.39 25.15 -0.50
C LEU A 982 37.51 26.03 0.07
N ALA A 983 38.78 25.73 -0.22
CA ALA A 983 39.92 26.56 0.19
C ALA A 983 39.94 27.95 -0.46
N LYS A 984 39.23 28.15 -1.58
CA LYS A 984 39.06 29.47 -2.23
C LYS A 984 37.93 30.29 -1.59
N VAL A 985 37.05 29.64 -0.82
CA VAL A 985 35.88 30.27 -0.19
C VAL A 985 36.28 30.85 1.16
N GLU A 986 36.15 32.17 1.31
CA GLU A 986 36.50 32.87 2.55
C GLU A 986 35.69 32.33 3.74
N GLY A 987 36.40 31.99 4.83
CA GLY A 987 35.79 31.56 6.09
C GLY A 987 35.51 30.05 6.21
N VAL A 988 35.77 29.25 5.16
CA VAL A 988 35.63 27.78 5.26
C VAL A 988 36.79 27.16 6.03
N TYR A 989 38.02 27.42 5.59
CA TYR A 989 39.24 26.97 6.28
C TYR A 989 39.98 28.17 6.90
N PRO A 990 40.67 27.99 8.04
CA PRO A 990 41.45 29.06 8.65
C PRO A 990 42.55 29.53 7.68
N ASN A 991 42.86 30.82 7.61
CA ASN A 991 43.99 31.32 6.80
C ASN A 991 45.30 31.26 7.61
N ASN A 992 45.97 30.12 7.60
CA ASN A 992 47.23 29.89 8.33
C ASN A 992 48.29 29.26 7.40
N SER A 993 49.50 29.01 7.93
CA SER A 993 50.62 28.45 7.13
C SER A 993 50.36 27.05 6.58
N VAL A 994 49.42 26.28 7.15
CA VAL A 994 49.10 24.91 6.74
C VAL A 994 48.13 24.91 5.56
N THR A 995 47.08 25.73 5.63
CA THR A 995 45.99 25.80 4.65
C THR A 995 46.27 26.73 3.48
N ARG A 996 47.22 27.68 3.64
CA ARG A 996 47.64 28.57 2.57
C ARG A 996 48.20 27.75 1.41
N GLY A 997 47.55 27.83 0.25
CA GLY A 997 47.90 27.04 -0.94
C GLY A 997 47.18 25.70 -1.07
N TRP A 998 46.20 25.39 -0.21
CA TRP A 998 45.35 24.19 -0.36
C TRP A 998 44.52 24.20 -1.64
N ASP A 999 44.11 25.38 -2.11
CA ASP A 999 43.46 25.57 -3.41
C ASP A 999 44.27 24.92 -4.55
N SER A 1000 45.58 25.19 -4.62
CA SER A 1000 46.44 24.67 -5.67
C SER A 1000 46.94 23.25 -5.38
N SER A 1001 47.37 22.98 -4.15
CA SER A 1001 47.96 21.68 -3.78
C SER A 1001 46.93 20.54 -3.75
N ALA A 1002 45.70 20.80 -3.29
CA ALA A 1002 44.64 19.79 -3.32
C ALA A 1002 44.21 19.47 -4.75
N ALA A 1003 44.10 20.48 -5.64
CA ALA A 1003 43.77 20.26 -7.06
C ALA A 1003 44.83 19.41 -7.77
N LYS A 1004 46.12 19.71 -7.54
CA LYS A 1004 47.23 18.91 -8.09
C LYS A 1004 47.14 17.46 -7.60
N ARG A 1005 46.90 17.25 -6.31
CA ARG A 1005 46.78 15.92 -5.73
C ARG A 1005 45.56 15.17 -6.28
N ALA A 1006 44.41 15.84 -6.39
CA ALA A 1006 43.20 15.30 -6.98
C ALA A 1006 43.46 14.75 -8.39
N LYS A 1007 44.14 15.54 -9.22
CA LYS A 1007 44.49 15.15 -10.60
C LYS A 1007 45.40 13.91 -10.64
N ILE A 1008 46.41 13.84 -9.75
CA ILE A 1008 47.29 12.67 -9.66
C ILE A 1008 46.50 11.41 -9.26
N TRP A 1009 45.64 11.52 -8.24
CA TRP A 1009 44.76 10.43 -7.83
C TRP A 1009 43.82 10.00 -8.95
N GLU A 1010 43.15 10.95 -9.60
CA GLU A 1010 42.20 10.68 -10.66
C GLU A 1010 42.82 9.91 -11.84
N ASP A 1011 44.01 10.34 -12.29
CA ASP A 1011 44.68 9.79 -13.48
C ASP A 1011 45.37 8.46 -13.21
N ASN A 1012 45.93 8.27 -12.00
CA ASN A 1012 46.82 7.14 -11.72
C ASN A 1012 46.16 6.00 -10.95
N THR A 1013 44.98 6.19 -10.35
CA THR A 1013 44.26 5.09 -9.67
C THR A 1013 43.52 4.19 -10.64
N LEU A 1014 42.83 4.77 -11.63
CA LEU A 1014 41.95 4.03 -12.53
C LEU A 1014 42.65 2.87 -13.30
N PRO A 1015 43.88 3.04 -13.82
CA PRO A 1015 44.62 1.94 -14.47
C PRO A 1015 44.96 0.77 -13.52
N LEU A 1016 45.10 1.04 -12.22
CA LEU A 1016 45.38 0.00 -11.21
C LEU A 1016 44.21 -0.96 -11.02
N PHE A 1017 42.98 -0.55 -11.35
CA PHE A 1017 41.78 -1.38 -11.26
C PHE A 1017 41.36 -1.98 -12.61
N GLN A 1018 41.82 -1.42 -13.73
CA GLN A 1018 41.44 -1.89 -15.06
C GLN A 1018 41.92 -3.33 -15.33
N TYR A 1019 41.08 -4.15 -15.95
CA TYR A 1019 41.45 -5.44 -16.49
C TYR A 1019 40.80 -5.68 -17.85
N ASN A 1020 41.38 -6.60 -18.63
CA ASN A 1020 40.89 -6.97 -19.95
C ASN A 1020 40.76 -8.49 -20.04
N LEU A 1021 39.66 -8.98 -20.60
CA LEU A 1021 39.43 -10.39 -20.91
C LEU A 1021 39.26 -10.57 -22.41
N THR A 1022 39.80 -11.64 -23.01
CA THR A 1022 39.44 -11.96 -24.40
C THR A 1022 37.97 -12.36 -24.47
N ALA A 1023 37.29 -12.06 -25.58
CA ALA A 1023 35.89 -12.45 -25.77
C ALA A 1023 35.70 -13.98 -25.61
N GLU A 1024 36.69 -14.77 -26.03
CA GLU A 1024 36.74 -16.22 -25.82
C GLU A 1024 36.76 -16.60 -24.34
N THR A 1025 37.63 -15.97 -23.54
CA THR A 1025 37.74 -16.24 -22.09
C THR A 1025 36.45 -15.83 -21.37
N ALA A 1026 35.91 -14.66 -21.68
CA ALA A 1026 34.65 -14.18 -21.11
C ALA A 1026 33.49 -15.13 -21.45
N THR A 1027 33.41 -15.61 -22.70
CA THR A 1027 32.41 -16.59 -23.13
C THR A 1027 32.54 -17.93 -22.41
N SER A 1028 33.78 -18.41 -22.20
CA SER A 1028 34.02 -19.63 -21.43
C SER A 1028 33.56 -19.48 -19.98
N ASN A 1029 33.91 -18.35 -19.33
CA ASN A 1029 33.52 -18.06 -17.96
C ASN A 1029 31.99 -17.99 -17.80
N LEU A 1030 31.26 -17.40 -18.75
CA LEU A 1030 29.79 -17.38 -18.74
C LEU A 1030 29.18 -18.78 -18.79
N LYS A 1031 29.75 -19.68 -19.62
CA LYS A 1031 29.29 -21.08 -19.71
C LYS A 1031 29.52 -21.81 -18.40
N ASP A 1032 30.62 -21.57 -17.72
CA ASP A 1032 30.90 -22.18 -16.42
C ASP A 1032 30.02 -21.59 -15.31
N TYR A 1033 29.78 -20.28 -15.32
CA TYR A 1033 28.82 -19.62 -14.42
C TYR A 1033 27.41 -20.23 -14.52
N LEU A 1034 26.93 -20.55 -15.73
CA LEU A 1034 25.61 -21.21 -15.89
C LEU A 1034 25.56 -22.65 -15.38
N LYS A 1035 26.68 -23.37 -15.40
CA LYS A 1035 26.76 -24.72 -14.82
C LYS A 1035 26.70 -24.66 -13.29
N GLU A 1036 27.24 -23.61 -12.69
CA GLU A 1036 27.44 -23.50 -11.24
C GLU A 1036 26.30 -22.77 -10.52
N ASN A 1037 25.72 -21.73 -11.13
CA ASN A 1037 24.66 -20.99 -10.47
C ASN A 1037 23.34 -21.78 -10.39
N THR A 1038 22.57 -21.54 -9.33
CA THR A 1038 21.34 -22.28 -9.02
C THR A 1038 20.06 -21.51 -9.32
N PHE A 1039 20.13 -20.19 -9.55
CA PHE A 1039 18.97 -19.31 -9.57
C PHE A 1039 18.61 -18.75 -10.95
N TYR A 1040 19.48 -18.91 -11.96
CA TYR A 1040 19.24 -18.48 -13.33
C TYR A 1040 19.46 -19.62 -14.33
N LYS A 1041 18.45 -19.90 -15.15
CA LYS A 1041 18.45 -21.01 -16.14
C LYS A 1041 18.11 -20.52 -17.56
N GLY A 1042 18.38 -19.25 -17.85
CA GLY A 1042 18.17 -18.63 -19.16
C GLY A 1042 19.37 -18.71 -20.10
N SER A 1043 19.37 -17.89 -21.16
CA SER A 1043 20.47 -17.79 -22.14
C SER A 1043 21.76 -17.22 -21.52
N THR A 1044 22.92 -17.63 -22.04
CA THR A 1044 24.24 -17.05 -21.71
C THR A 1044 24.38 -15.62 -22.21
N HIS A 1045 23.64 -15.25 -23.26
CA HIS A 1045 23.84 -14.03 -24.03
C HIS A 1045 25.28 -13.89 -24.55
N GLU A 1046 25.95 -15.00 -24.89
CA GLU A 1046 27.36 -15.00 -25.31
C GLU A 1046 27.63 -14.16 -26.58
N ASP A 1047 26.68 -14.08 -27.50
CA ASP A 1047 26.78 -13.24 -28.70
C ASP A 1047 27.00 -11.76 -28.35
N SER A 1048 26.46 -11.30 -27.21
CA SER A 1048 26.62 -9.91 -26.75
C SER A 1048 28.06 -9.61 -26.30
N VAL A 1049 28.85 -10.62 -25.92
CA VAL A 1049 30.25 -10.43 -25.50
C VAL A 1049 31.08 -9.92 -26.68
N ALA A 1050 30.90 -10.51 -27.86
CA ALA A 1050 31.60 -10.07 -29.07
C ALA A 1050 31.13 -8.67 -29.50
N ASN A 1051 29.81 -8.44 -29.51
CA ASN A 1051 29.20 -7.19 -29.97
C ASN A 1051 29.58 -5.97 -29.11
N TYR A 1052 29.84 -6.17 -27.83
CA TYR A 1052 30.21 -5.10 -26.89
C TYR A 1052 31.64 -5.28 -26.36
N SER A 1053 32.56 -5.65 -27.25
CA SER A 1053 34.00 -5.75 -26.99
C SER A 1053 34.79 -4.72 -27.78
N SER A 1054 35.90 -4.26 -27.23
CA SER A 1054 36.84 -3.36 -27.93
C SER A 1054 38.03 -4.19 -28.42
N SER A 1055 38.18 -4.32 -29.74
CA SER A 1055 39.23 -5.14 -30.37
C SER A 1055 39.27 -6.59 -29.86
N GLY A 1056 38.08 -7.21 -29.72
CA GLY A 1056 37.93 -8.59 -29.23
C GLY A 1056 38.20 -8.77 -27.73
N LYS A 1057 38.30 -7.67 -26.97
CA LYS A 1057 38.51 -7.68 -25.51
C LYS A 1057 37.36 -7.01 -24.78
N VAL A 1058 36.89 -7.65 -23.72
CA VAL A 1058 36.03 -7.03 -22.71
C VAL A 1058 36.94 -6.23 -21.77
N VAL A 1059 36.81 -4.90 -21.82
CA VAL A 1059 37.48 -3.98 -20.90
C VAL A 1059 36.53 -3.68 -19.75
N ASP A 1060 37.01 -3.81 -18.51
CA ASP A 1060 36.21 -3.57 -17.31
C ASP A 1060 37.13 -3.18 -16.12
N TYR A 1061 36.52 -2.81 -14.99
CA TYR A 1061 37.21 -2.36 -13.79
C TYR A 1061 36.90 -3.29 -12.62
N ALA A 1062 37.93 -3.61 -11.85
CA ALA A 1062 37.81 -4.50 -10.71
C ALA A 1062 37.03 -3.81 -9.59
N LEU A 1063 36.14 -4.56 -8.93
CA LEU A 1063 35.36 -4.10 -7.78
C LEU A 1063 36.25 -3.64 -6.62
N ALA A 1064 37.34 -4.36 -6.42
CA ALA A 1064 38.35 -4.09 -5.41
C ALA A 1064 39.70 -4.69 -5.84
N ILE A 1065 40.76 -4.30 -5.14
CA ILE A 1065 42.01 -5.04 -5.07
C ILE A 1065 42.07 -5.79 -3.74
N ASN A 1066 42.60 -7.01 -3.74
CA ASN A 1066 42.57 -7.90 -2.58
C ASN A 1066 43.26 -7.25 -1.36
N THR A 1067 44.57 -7.00 -1.41
CA THR A 1067 45.31 -6.28 -0.35
C THR A 1067 46.49 -5.51 -0.93
N THR A 1068 47.24 -4.80 -0.08
CA THR A 1068 48.54 -4.21 -0.47
C THR A 1068 49.67 -5.22 -0.60
N LYS A 1069 49.48 -6.47 -0.17
CA LYS A 1069 50.47 -7.57 -0.29
C LYS A 1069 50.14 -8.53 -1.43
N ASP A 1070 48.86 -8.61 -1.76
CA ASP A 1070 48.29 -9.41 -2.83
C ASP A 1070 47.46 -8.46 -3.68
N GLU A 1071 48.06 -7.97 -4.75
CA GLU A 1071 47.45 -6.97 -5.63
C GLU A 1071 46.48 -7.59 -6.66
N GLU A 1072 45.98 -8.81 -6.40
CA GLU A 1072 44.97 -9.44 -7.24
C GLU A 1072 43.72 -8.56 -7.37
N LYS A 1073 43.30 -8.37 -8.61
CA LYS A 1073 42.08 -7.64 -8.99
C LYS A 1073 40.86 -8.52 -8.80
N ILE A 1074 39.87 -8.04 -8.04
CA ILE A 1074 38.57 -8.69 -7.89
C ILE A 1074 37.70 -8.36 -9.12
N ARG A 1075 37.79 -9.22 -10.15
CA ARG A 1075 37.19 -9.04 -11.48
C ARG A 1075 35.68 -9.34 -11.53
N ILE A 1076 34.90 -8.57 -10.78
CA ILE A 1076 33.43 -8.61 -10.78
C ILE A 1076 32.95 -7.38 -11.54
N THR A 1077 32.06 -7.52 -12.54
CA THR A 1077 31.44 -6.36 -13.21
C THR A 1077 30.44 -5.71 -12.24
N HIS A 1078 30.46 -4.38 -12.08
CA HIS A 1078 29.74 -3.72 -10.98
C HIS A 1078 29.25 -2.31 -11.32
N THR A 1079 28.36 -1.77 -10.49
CA THR A 1079 27.80 -0.43 -10.66
C THR A 1079 28.62 0.69 -10.01
N ASP A 1080 29.67 0.39 -9.22
CA ASP A 1080 30.49 1.42 -8.55
C ASP A 1080 31.17 2.41 -9.51
N THR A 1081 31.23 2.10 -10.80
CA THR A 1081 31.61 3.04 -11.86
C THR A 1081 30.71 4.28 -11.88
N ALA A 1082 29.47 4.19 -11.41
CA ALA A 1082 28.53 5.29 -11.26
C ALA A 1082 29.07 6.42 -10.36
N PHE A 1083 29.83 6.11 -9.32
CA PHE A 1083 30.44 7.13 -8.45
C PHE A 1083 31.39 8.02 -9.23
N ARG A 1084 32.27 7.43 -10.05
CA ARG A 1084 33.21 8.19 -10.89
C ARG A 1084 32.45 9.03 -11.93
N LEU A 1085 31.43 8.45 -12.57
CA LEU A 1085 30.59 9.17 -13.54
C LEU A 1085 29.89 10.39 -12.91
N PHE A 1086 29.40 10.25 -11.69
CA PHE A 1086 28.62 11.28 -11.01
C PHE A 1086 29.49 12.36 -10.34
N LEU A 1087 30.67 12.00 -9.82
CA LEU A 1087 31.48 12.89 -8.99
C LEU A 1087 32.62 13.59 -9.75
N LEU A 1088 33.12 13.03 -10.85
CA LEU A 1088 34.32 13.51 -11.52
C LEU A 1088 34.05 14.00 -12.95
N ASN A 1089 34.80 15.03 -13.32
CA ASN A 1089 34.90 15.52 -14.70
C ASN A 1089 36.32 15.23 -15.21
N SER A 1090 36.62 13.96 -15.47
CA SER A 1090 37.97 13.57 -15.87
C SER A 1090 38.48 14.36 -17.06
N THR A 1091 39.74 14.79 -16.95
CA THR A 1091 40.44 15.59 -17.96
C THR A 1091 41.48 14.78 -18.75
N HIS A 1092 41.68 13.49 -18.43
CA HIS A 1092 42.53 12.59 -19.21
C HIS A 1092 41.69 11.86 -20.27
N ASP A 1093 41.64 12.42 -21.47
CA ASP A 1093 40.66 12.03 -22.51
C ASP A 1093 40.68 10.56 -22.94
N SER A 1094 41.86 9.97 -23.13
CA SER A 1094 41.97 8.56 -23.57
C SER A 1094 41.45 7.58 -22.51
N GLN A 1095 41.76 7.85 -21.25
CA GLN A 1095 41.31 7.07 -20.10
C GLN A 1095 39.81 7.28 -19.88
N LEU A 1096 39.31 8.51 -19.96
CA LEU A 1096 37.89 8.81 -19.88
C LEU A 1096 37.12 8.07 -20.98
N THR A 1097 37.58 8.16 -22.23
CA THR A 1097 36.95 7.47 -23.37
C THR A 1097 36.88 5.97 -23.16
N THR A 1098 37.97 5.35 -22.67
CA THR A 1098 38.00 3.91 -22.35
C THR A 1098 37.03 3.56 -21.23
N PHE A 1099 36.99 4.37 -20.17
CA PHE A 1099 36.12 4.16 -19.01
C PHE A 1099 34.63 4.26 -19.36
N LEU A 1100 34.26 5.29 -20.13
CA LEU A 1100 32.88 5.49 -20.58
C LEU A 1100 32.41 4.35 -21.47
N ASN A 1101 33.25 3.93 -22.42
CA ASN A 1101 32.93 2.81 -23.30
C ASN A 1101 32.74 1.50 -22.52
N ALA A 1102 33.64 1.19 -21.59
CA ALA A 1102 33.53 0.01 -20.73
C ALA A 1102 32.24 0.01 -19.90
N THR A 1103 31.90 1.15 -19.28
CA THR A 1103 30.70 1.29 -18.45
C THR A 1103 29.42 1.18 -19.28
N ALA A 1104 29.37 1.83 -20.45
CA ALA A 1104 28.24 1.72 -21.37
C ALA A 1104 28.02 0.28 -21.86
N ASN A 1105 29.10 -0.41 -22.25
CA ASN A 1105 29.05 -1.79 -22.70
C ASN A 1105 28.61 -2.76 -21.59
N ALA A 1106 28.97 -2.52 -20.33
CA ALA A 1106 28.49 -3.31 -19.20
C ALA A 1106 26.96 -3.22 -19.02
N ILE A 1107 26.37 -2.04 -19.28
CA ILE A 1107 24.91 -1.83 -19.24
C ILE A 1107 24.24 -2.44 -20.48
N LEU A 1108 24.81 -2.26 -21.68
CA LEU A 1108 24.21 -2.75 -22.91
C LEU A 1108 24.20 -4.29 -23.04
N ARG A 1109 25.13 -4.98 -22.35
CA ARG A 1109 25.11 -6.44 -22.25
C ARG A 1109 24.01 -6.93 -21.28
N PRO A 1110 23.10 -7.82 -21.72
CA PRO A 1110 22.13 -8.46 -20.82
C PRO A 1110 22.82 -9.37 -19.80
N PHE A 1111 22.27 -9.48 -18.60
CA PHE A 1111 22.68 -10.49 -17.62
C PHE A 1111 22.47 -11.90 -18.20
N PRO A 1112 23.43 -12.86 -18.03
CA PRO A 1112 24.63 -12.76 -17.20
C PRO A 1112 25.87 -12.17 -17.90
N ALA A 1113 25.82 -11.84 -19.19
CA ALA A 1113 26.96 -11.26 -19.91
C ALA A 1113 27.30 -9.80 -19.50
N GLY A 1114 26.34 -9.08 -18.91
CA GLY A 1114 26.50 -7.73 -18.37
C GLY A 1114 25.59 -7.47 -17.17
N LEU A 1115 25.22 -6.21 -16.97
CA LEU A 1115 24.48 -5.77 -15.78
C LEU A 1115 22.96 -5.76 -15.97
N SER A 1116 22.46 -5.68 -17.20
CA SER A 1116 21.05 -5.37 -17.45
C SER A 1116 20.11 -6.58 -17.34
N THR A 1117 19.03 -6.43 -16.59
CA THR A 1117 17.84 -7.29 -16.61
C THR A 1117 16.61 -6.44 -16.99
N PRO A 1118 15.47 -7.04 -17.35
CA PRO A 1118 14.21 -6.30 -17.51
C PRO A 1118 13.72 -5.60 -16.23
N LEU A 1119 14.29 -5.91 -15.06
CA LEU A 1119 13.87 -5.40 -13.76
C LEU A 1119 14.84 -4.38 -13.15
N GLY A 1120 15.93 -4.04 -13.85
CA GLY A 1120 17.00 -3.19 -13.35
C GLY A 1120 18.40 -3.63 -13.79
N ILE A 1121 19.42 -2.83 -13.45
CA ILE A 1121 20.81 -3.26 -13.54
C ILE A 1121 21.26 -3.85 -12.20
N VAL A 1122 21.93 -5.00 -12.23
CA VAL A 1122 22.41 -5.64 -11.00
C VAL A 1122 23.66 -4.95 -10.46
N VAL A 1123 23.83 -4.86 -9.14
CA VAL A 1123 24.93 -4.08 -8.53
C VAL A 1123 26.30 -4.76 -8.60
N ALA A 1124 26.34 -6.10 -8.68
CA ALA A 1124 27.56 -6.87 -8.85
C ALA A 1124 27.28 -8.19 -9.57
N ASN A 1125 28.01 -8.45 -10.66
CA ASN A 1125 27.89 -9.63 -11.50
C ASN A 1125 29.23 -10.38 -11.60
N PRO A 1126 29.35 -11.58 -11.00
CA PRO A 1126 30.58 -12.37 -11.01
C PRO A 1126 30.74 -13.24 -12.29
N ALA A 1127 29.79 -13.22 -13.22
CA ALA A 1127 29.69 -14.25 -14.27
C ALA A 1127 30.89 -14.32 -15.22
N VAL A 1128 31.58 -13.20 -15.45
CA VAL A 1128 32.80 -13.17 -16.28
C VAL A 1128 34.09 -13.36 -15.47
N ALA A 1129 34.00 -13.50 -14.14
CA ALA A 1129 35.16 -13.60 -13.25
C ALA A 1129 35.90 -14.94 -13.35
N GLY A 1130 35.20 -16.02 -13.73
CA GLY A 1130 35.74 -17.38 -13.77
C GLY A 1130 36.09 -17.94 -12.38
N ASN A 1131 35.45 -17.44 -11.32
CA ASN A 1131 35.72 -17.82 -9.93
C ASN A 1131 34.46 -18.40 -9.26
N LYS A 1132 34.56 -19.66 -8.82
CA LYS A 1132 33.45 -20.40 -8.19
C LYS A 1132 33.00 -19.81 -6.86
N VAL A 1133 33.93 -19.26 -6.08
CA VAL A 1133 33.65 -18.63 -4.79
C VAL A 1133 32.81 -17.37 -5.00
N PHE A 1134 33.16 -16.55 -6.00
CA PHE A 1134 32.37 -15.36 -6.32
C PHE A 1134 30.97 -15.76 -6.84
N THR A 1135 30.88 -16.79 -7.67
CA THR A 1135 29.60 -17.33 -8.17
C THR A 1135 28.69 -17.82 -7.04
N ALA A 1136 29.25 -18.48 -6.01
CA ALA A 1136 28.48 -18.96 -4.87
C ALA A 1136 28.00 -17.84 -3.92
N ASN A 1137 28.76 -16.74 -3.83
CA ASN A 1137 28.49 -15.67 -2.85
C ASN A 1137 27.68 -14.50 -3.42
N PHE A 1138 27.79 -14.20 -4.72
CA PHE A 1138 27.08 -13.08 -5.38
C PHE A 1138 25.82 -13.58 -6.09
N THR A 1139 24.86 -14.05 -5.29
CA THR A 1139 23.57 -14.56 -5.78
C THR A 1139 22.50 -13.47 -5.88
N ASN A 1140 21.32 -13.80 -6.42
CA ASN A 1140 20.16 -12.92 -6.40
C ASN A 1140 19.57 -12.76 -4.97
N ALA A 1141 20.04 -13.50 -3.97
CA ALA A 1141 19.65 -13.32 -2.57
C ALA A 1141 20.71 -12.58 -1.74
N ALA A 1142 21.87 -12.27 -2.31
CA ALA A 1142 22.92 -11.56 -1.61
C ALA A 1142 22.68 -10.04 -1.66
N TYR A 1143 22.70 -9.38 -0.50
CA TYR A 1143 22.35 -7.96 -0.32
C TYR A 1143 23.13 -6.99 -1.24
N HIS A 1144 24.37 -7.33 -1.59
CA HIS A 1144 25.18 -6.59 -2.58
C HIS A 1144 25.65 -7.47 -3.75
N GLY A 1145 24.87 -8.52 -4.04
CA GLY A 1145 25.08 -9.49 -5.11
C GLY A 1145 24.44 -9.08 -6.43
N THR A 1146 23.76 -10.03 -7.07
CA THR A 1146 23.05 -9.80 -8.35
C THR A 1146 21.64 -9.23 -8.14
N VAL A 1147 21.52 -8.28 -7.20
CA VAL A 1147 20.28 -7.58 -6.82
C VAL A 1147 20.25 -6.17 -7.42
N VAL A 1148 19.09 -5.52 -7.40
CA VAL A 1148 18.89 -4.16 -7.93
C VAL A 1148 18.66 -3.19 -6.78
N TRP A 1149 19.38 -2.07 -6.80
CA TRP A 1149 19.28 -0.98 -5.83
C TRP A 1149 18.77 0.29 -6.51
N SER A 1150 17.68 0.88 -6.00
CA SER A 1150 17.05 2.08 -6.61
C SER A 1150 18.02 3.25 -6.75
N TRP A 1151 18.79 3.54 -5.70
CA TRP A 1151 19.71 4.68 -5.72
C TRP A 1151 20.93 4.47 -6.63
N GLN A 1152 21.36 3.23 -6.87
CA GLN A 1152 22.41 2.93 -7.84
C GLN A 1152 21.92 3.17 -9.27
N LEU A 1153 20.65 2.89 -9.57
CA LEU A 1153 20.02 3.30 -10.83
C LEU A 1153 20.03 4.82 -10.99
N ALA A 1154 19.62 5.55 -9.95
CA ALA A 1154 19.61 7.01 -9.95
C ALA A 1154 21.01 7.61 -10.12
N LEU A 1155 22.01 7.09 -9.39
CA LEU A 1155 23.41 7.52 -9.47
C LEU A 1155 24.00 7.26 -10.85
N MET A 1156 23.77 6.07 -11.41
CA MET A 1156 24.23 5.72 -12.76
C MET A 1156 23.57 6.63 -13.81
N ALA A 1157 22.26 6.83 -13.73
CA ALA A 1157 21.51 7.67 -14.66
C ALA A 1157 22.01 9.13 -14.65
N LYS A 1158 22.18 9.72 -13.45
CA LYS A 1158 22.74 11.07 -13.31
C LYS A 1158 24.21 11.15 -13.72
N GLY A 1159 24.98 10.11 -13.47
CA GLY A 1159 26.37 10.00 -13.92
C GLY A 1159 26.47 10.03 -15.44
N LEU A 1160 25.72 9.18 -16.14
CA LEU A 1160 25.67 9.15 -17.61
C LEU A 1160 25.18 10.48 -18.19
N GLU A 1161 24.10 11.04 -17.63
CA GLU A 1161 23.57 12.34 -18.04
C GLU A 1161 24.62 13.45 -17.91
N ARG A 1162 25.33 13.48 -16.78
CA ARG A 1162 26.39 14.45 -16.52
C ARG A 1162 27.48 14.38 -17.59
N GLN A 1163 27.89 13.17 -17.98
CA GLN A 1163 28.93 13.01 -19.00
C GLN A 1163 28.39 13.42 -20.38
N LEU A 1164 27.18 13.02 -20.77
CA LEU A 1164 26.56 13.43 -22.03
C LEU A 1164 26.38 14.96 -22.14
N ALA A 1165 26.01 15.63 -21.05
CA ALA A 1165 25.85 17.09 -21.01
C ALA A 1165 27.14 17.86 -21.32
N ARG A 1166 28.31 17.27 -21.06
CA ARG A 1166 29.62 17.86 -21.40
C ARG A 1166 29.86 17.95 -22.92
N CYS A 1167 29.07 17.26 -23.75
CA CYS A 1167 29.14 17.36 -25.20
C CYS A 1167 28.25 18.49 -25.76
N SER A 1168 27.34 19.04 -24.96
CA SER A 1168 26.32 20.00 -25.42
C SER A 1168 26.73 21.47 -25.26
N SER A 1169 27.85 21.78 -24.58
CA SER A 1169 28.39 23.13 -24.41
C SER A 1169 28.91 23.80 -25.70
N SER A 1170 28.63 23.20 -26.86
CA SER A 1170 28.99 23.59 -28.23
C SER A 1170 28.51 24.95 -28.75
N GLN A 1171 27.95 25.84 -27.91
CA GLN A 1171 27.47 27.16 -28.36
C GLN A 1171 28.54 28.25 -28.45
N SER A 1172 29.79 28.02 -28.02
CA SER A 1172 30.94 28.84 -28.39
C SER A 1172 31.97 28.01 -29.16
N LYS A 1173 32.36 28.49 -30.35
CA LYS A 1173 33.34 27.83 -31.23
C LYS A 1173 34.79 27.87 -30.70
N ASP A 1174 35.02 28.38 -29.49
CA ASP A 1174 36.33 28.63 -28.88
C ASP A 1174 36.54 27.89 -27.53
N ASP A 1175 35.73 26.88 -27.18
CA ASP A 1175 35.87 26.21 -25.88
C ASP A 1175 36.76 24.95 -25.98
N ASP A 1176 38.06 25.09 -25.66
CA ASP A 1176 39.08 24.01 -25.52
C ASP A 1176 38.72 22.91 -24.48
N ASN A 1177 37.51 22.93 -23.91
CA ASN A 1177 37.08 22.09 -22.78
C ASN A 1177 36.13 20.92 -23.16
N VAL A 1178 35.81 20.72 -24.45
CA VAL A 1178 34.95 19.59 -24.88
C VAL A 1178 35.73 18.27 -24.82
N PRO A 1179 35.25 17.23 -24.08
CA PRO A 1179 35.96 15.96 -23.97
C PRO A 1179 36.09 15.22 -25.30
N ALA A 1180 37.21 14.53 -25.54
CA ALA A 1180 37.48 13.85 -26.82
C ALA A 1180 36.45 12.76 -27.17
N PHE A 1181 35.84 12.11 -26.16
CA PHE A 1181 34.82 11.08 -26.40
C PHE A 1181 33.57 11.64 -27.11
N CYS A 1182 33.30 12.95 -27.01
CA CYS A 1182 32.17 13.59 -27.69
C CYS A 1182 32.31 13.53 -29.22
N SER A 1183 33.53 13.54 -29.73
CA SER A 1183 33.84 13.40 -31.16
C SER A 1183 34.07 11.94 -31.58
N ASN A 1184 34.16 11.00 -30.63
CA ASN A 1184 34.23 9.57 -30.91
C ASN A 1184 32.81 9.01 -31.05
N THR A 1185 32.33 8.88 -32.30
CA THR A 1185 30.96 8.50 -32.60
C THR A 1185 30.55 7.16 -31.97
N ASP A 1186 31.46 6.18 -31.93
CA ASP A 1186 31.16 4.85 -31.36
C ASP A 1186 30.92 4.95 -29.85
N VAL A 1187 31.80 5.63 -29.13
CA VAL A 1187 31.71 5.77 -27.67
C VAL A 1187 30.54 6.66 -27.28
N TYR A 1188 30.33 7.78 -27.98
CA TYR A 1188 29.19 8.66 -27.74
C TYR A 1188 27.86 7.92 -27.97
N THR A 1189 27.76 7.15 -29.07
CA THR A 1189 26.55 6.36 -29.38
C THR A 1189 26.31 5.26 -28.36
N ALA A 1190 27.36 4.55 -27.94
CA ALA A 1190 27.25 3.54 -26.88
C ALA A 1190 26.80 4.16 -25.56
N LEU A 1191 27.35 5.32 -25.19
CA LEU A 1191 26.99 6.03 -23.96
C LEU A 1191 25.52 6.50 -23.99
N LYS A 1192 25.07 7.09 -25.10
CA LYS A 1192 23.66 7.49 -25.28
C LYS A 1192 22.73 6.28 -25.27
N SER A 1193 23.12 5.18 -25.91
CA SER A 1193 22.34 3.94 -25.93
C SER A 1193 22.23 3.32 -24.53
N ALA A 1194 23.32 3.32 -23.76
CA ALA A 1194 23.31 2.83 -22.38
C ALA A 1194 22.44 3.72 -21.48
N TYR A 1195 22.48 5.04 -21.65
CA TYR A 1195 21.61 5.98 -20.96
C TYR A 1195 20.13 5.70 -21.23
N ASN A 1196 19.76 5.56 -22.50
CA ASN A 1196 18.39 5.26 -22.89
C ASN A 1196 17.94 3.90 -22.40
N ARG A 1197 18.78 2.86 -22.58
CA ARG A 1197 18.48 1.51 -22.08
C ARG A 1197 18.23 1.50 -20.58
N LEU A 1198 19.05 2.21 -19.82
CA LEU A 1198 18.88 2.35 -18.37
C LEU A 1198 17.55 3.03 -18.04
N TRP A 1199 17.22 4.13 -18.72
CA TRP A 1199 15.96 4.83 -18.48
C TRP A 1199 14.73 4.04 -18.87
N ASP A 1200 14.77 3.31 -20.00
CA ASP A 1200 13.67 2.43 -20.39
C ASP A 1200 13.42 1.38 -19.29
N ILE A 1201 14.49 0.77 -18.75
CA ILE A 1201 14.37 -0.16 -17.62
C ILE A 1201 13.81 0.53 -16.35
N ILE A 1202 14.27 1.75 -16.03
CA ILE A 1202 13.79 2.51 -14.86
C ILE A 1202 12.29 2.83 -15.01
N GLU A 1203 11.86 3.30 -16.18
CA GLU A 1203 10.48 3.70 -16.47
C GLU A 1203 9.54 2.49 -16.51
N ASP A 1204 9.96 1.37 -17.10
CA ASP A 1204 9.24 0.09 -17.09
C ASP A 1204 9.02 -0.47 -15.67
N ASN A 1205 9.84 -0.05 -14.70
CA ASN A 1205 9.80 -0.52 -13.32
C ASN A 1205 9.47 0.60 -12.32
N ASN A 1206 8.78 1.66 -12.74
CA ASN A 1206 8.50 2.84 -11.92
C ASN A 1206 7.88 2.52 -10.54
N GLU A 1207 6.98 1.53 -10.48
CA GLU A 1207 6.34 1.09 -9.22
C GLU A 1207 7.34 0.51 -8.20
N ARG A 1208 8.52 0.06 -8.64
CA ARG A 1208 9.55 -0.57 -7.80
C ARG A 1208 10.62 0.41 -7.34
N LEU A 1209 10.72 1.59 -7.95
CA LEU A 1209 11.77 2.57 -7.65
C LEU A 1209 11.73 3.07 -6.20
N GLN A 1210 10.57 2.94 -5.55
CA GLN A 1210 10.36 3.32 -4.16
C GLN A 1210 10.79 2.24 -3.17
N SER A 1211 11.15 1.04 -3.63
CA SER A 1211 11.80 0.02 -2.81
C SER A 1211 13.29 0.36 -2.65
N GLU A 1212 13.86 0.03 -1.49
CA GLU A 1212 15.30 0.15 -1.24
C GLU A 1212 16.12 -0.71 -2.21
N VAL A 1213 15.83 -2.01 -2.16
CA VAL A 1213 16.51 -3.07 -2.89
C VAL A 1213 15.48 -4.12 -3.24
N TRP A 1214 15.55 -4.65 -4.46
CA TRP A 1214 14.75 -5.79 -4.85
C TRP A 1214 15.57 -6.81 -5.60
N SER A 1215 14.97 -7.99 -5.71
CA SER A 1215 15.54 -9.09 -6.43
C SER A 1215 14.56 -9.62 -7.46
N TRP A 1216 14.89 -10.77 -8.02
CA TRP A 1216 14.21 -11.38 -9.12
C TRP A 1216 14.35 -12.90 -9.05
N SER A 1217 13.33 -13.59 -9.53
CA SER A 1217 13.38 -15.01 -9.87
C SER A 1217 13.33 -15.16 -11.39
N TYR A 1218 13.78 -16.29 -11.90
CA TYR A 1218 13.78 -16.58 -13.32
C TYR A 1218 13.08 -17.91 -13.60
N ASP A 1219 12.12 -17.87 -14.53
CA ASP A 1219 11.43 -19.05 -15.05
C ASP A 1219 11.65 -19.14 -16.56
N SER A 1220 11.91 -20.34 -17.07
CA SER A 1220 12.27 -20.53 -18.49
C SER A 1220 11.14 -20.21 -19.46
N LYS A 1221 9.87 -20.24 -19.01
CA LYS A 1221 8.71 -19.89 -19.84
C LYS A 1221 8.31 -18.43 -19.72
N SER A 1222 8.35 -17.90 -18.50
CA SER A 1222 7.82 -16.57 -18.16
C SER A 1222 8.88 -15.50 -17.91
N GLY A 1223 10.17 -15.85 -17.98
CA GLY A 1223 11.29 -14.92 -17.87
C GLY A 1223 11.54 -14.44 -16.44
N TYR A 1224 12.04 -13.20 -16.33
CA TYR A 1224 12.31 -12.54 -15.05
C TYR A 1224 11.01 -12.16 -14.33
N LYS A 1225 10.95 -12.42 -13.03
CA LYS A 1225 9.85 -12.00 -12.14
C LYS A 1225 10.42 -11.27 -10.94
N PHE A 1226 9.84 -10.12 -10.61
CA PHE A 1226 10.16 -9.39 -9.39
C PHE A 1226 10.02 -10.27 -8.14
N ALA A 1227 10.93 -10.11 -7.19
CA ALA A 1227 10.84 -10.71 -5.85
C ALA A 1227 11.39 -9.76 -4.78
N PRO A 1228 10.66 -9.54 -3.66
CA PRO A 1228 11.25 -8.85 -2.50
C PRO A 1228 12.42 -9.65 -1.95
N LEU A 1229 13.53 -8.98 -1.60
CA LEU A 1229 14.77 -9.66 -1.20
C LEU A 1229 14.55 -10.59 0.00
N GLY A 1230 13.80 -10.12 1.01
CA GLY A 1230 13.53 -10.88 2.24
C GLY A 1230 12.71 -12.15 2.06
N THR A 1231 12.11 -12.36 0.88
CA THR A 1231 11.36 -13.58 0.56
C THR A 1231 12.24 -14.69 -0.05
N LEU A 1232 13.46 -14.36 -0.47
CA LEU A 1232 14.40 -15.32 -1.02
C LEU A 1232 15.16 -16.05 0.10
N PRO A 1233 15.54 -17.33 -0.10
CA PRO A 1233 16.40 -18.02 0.84
C PRO A 1233 17.72 -17.26 1.04
N PRO A 1234 18.24 -17.17 2.28
CA PRO A 1234 19.51 -16.49 2.52
C PRO A 1234 20.66 -17.17 1.75
N PRO A 1235 21.69 -16.41 1.37
CA PRO A 1235 22.91 -16.98 0.83
C PRO A 1235 23.52 -18.05 1.75
N PRO A 1236 24.26 -19.03 1.21
CA PRO A 1236 24.95 -20.04 2.02
C PRO A 1236 25.82 -19.40 3.12
N GLY A 1237 25.69 -19.89 4.36
CA GLY A 1237 26.46 -19.39 5.51
C GLY A 1237 25.78 -18.28 6.32
N LEU A 1238 24.61 -17.79 5.90
CA LEU A 1238 23.78 -16.86 6.67
C LEU A 1238 22.57 -17.60 7.25
N SER A 1239 22.23 -17.31 8.51
CA SER A 1239 21.15 -17.98 9.25
C SER A 1239 19.76 -17.39 9.02
N SER A 1240 19.67 -16.19 8.45
CA SER A 1240 18.44 -15.40 8.28
C SER A 1240 18.48 -14.61 6.97
N GLY A 1241 17.30 -14.38 6.36
CA GLY A 1241 17.17 -13.52 5.17
C GLY A 1241 17.23 -12.03 5.52
N THR A 1242 17.62 -11.19 4.56
CA THR A 1242 17.64 -9.73 4.73
C THR A 1242 16.34 -9.11 4.24
N GLU A 1243 15.55 -8.54 5.15
CA GLU A 1243 14.32 -7.81 4.83
C GLU A 1243 14.62 -6.47 4.17
N SER A 1244 14.09 -6.23 2.97
CA SER A 1244 14.09 -4.89 2.35
C SER A 1244 13.15 -3.96 3.11
N ASN A 1245 13.55 -2.71 3.38
CA ASN A 1245 12.57 -1.73 3.84
C ASN A 1245 11.70 -1.28 2.67
N VAL A 1246 10.40 -1.11 2.93
CA VAL A 1246 9.47 -0.60 1.91
C VAL A 1246 9.79 0.84 1.48
N ARG A 1247 10.61 1.60 2.25
CA ARG A 1247 11.27 2.86 1.89
C ARG A 1247 12.54 3.11 2.71
N GLN A 1248 13.55 3.67 2.05
CA GLN A 1248 14.73 4.32 2.66
C GLN A 1248 14.94 5.70 2.06
N LEU A 1249 15.71 6.57 2.73
CA LEU A 1249 15.95 7.93 2.23
C LEU A 1249 16.49 7.94 0.79
N TRP A 1250 17.43 7.05 0.44
CA TRP A 1250 17.97 6.98 -0.92
C TRP A 1250 17.01 6.37 -1.96
N SER A 1251 15.94 5.69 -1.56
CA SER A 1251 14.91 5.19 -2.49
C SER A 1251 14.02 6.34 -3.00
N LEU A 1252 14.05 7.48 -2.32
CA LEU A 1252 13.31 8.68 -2.68
C LEU A 1252 14.04 9.55 -3.70
N THR A 1253 15.24 9.16 -4.15
CA THR A 1253 16.09 9.96 -5.06
C THR A 1253 15.42 10.27 -6.41
N PHE A 1254 14.47 9.45 -6.86
CA PHE A 1254 13.66 9.71 -8.05
C PHE A 1254 12.63 10.84 -7.90
N LEU A 1255 12.50 11.45 -6.71
CA LEU A 1255 11.85 12.78 -6.56
C LEU A 1255 12.62 13.87 -7.34
N ALA A 1256 13.95 13.73 -7.41
CA ALA A 1256 14.83 14.69 -8.08
C ALA A 1256 15.40 14.17 -9.41
N VAL A 1257 15.64 12.86 -9.51
CA VAL A 1257 16.25 12.24 -10.69
C VAL A 1257 15.17 11.85 -11.69
N LYS A 1258 15.14 12.54 -12.84
CA LYS A 1258 14.22 12.29 -13.96
C LYS A 1258 15.00 12.20 -15.28
N ARG A 1259 14.43 11.52 -16.29
CA ARG A 1259 15.02 11.42 -17.64
C ARG A 1259 15.17 12.79 -18.26
N ASN A 1260 16.36 13.10 -18.76
CA ASN A 1260 16.60 14.26 -19.59
C ASN A 1260 16.24 13.90 -21.04
N LYS A 1261 15.20 14.54 -21.56
CA LYS A 1261 14.65 14.27 -22.90
C LYS A 1261 15.59 14.69 -24.03
N ASP A 1262 16.58 15.55 -23.77
CA ASP A 1262 17.57 15.97 -24.76
C ASP A 1262 18.49 14.79 -25.19
N PHE A 1263 18.59 13.77 -24.34
CA PHE A 1263 19.35 12.55 -24.61
C PHE A 1263 18.46 11.34 -24.91
N ALA A 1264 17.14 11.53 -25.02
CA ALA A 1264 16.23 10.48 -25.46
C ALA A 1264 16.53 10.04 -26.90
#